data_AF-A0A017T2Q9-F1
#
_entry.id   AF-A0A017T2Q9-F1
#
_cell.length_a   1.000
_cell.length_b   1.000
_cell.length_c   1.000
_cell.angle_alpha   90.00
_cell.angle_beta   90.00
_cell.angle_gamma   90.00
#
_symmetry.space_group_name_H-M   'P 1'
#
loop_
_entity.id
_entity.type
_entity.pdbx_description
1 polymer ?
#
loop_
_entity_poly.entity_id
_entity_poly.type
_entity_poly.pdbx_seq_one_letter_code
_entity_poly.pdbx_strand_id
1 'polypeptide(L)'
;MVWLDESPLNASRADDAVRALENASRVKLVLAPGVHRAGLMGALEKRSERQVATVLLPPLDDADAPLHGLLQAASSLGKEAVARALDDGVDLGERAWNVARELAKEGQVLAVWVPPSWQRVRASTPEGPGMELRCLHAAKVLDRWLAEQSLPIMILASSGALGLGGELAKNAEGWPRIDVAPEPVSIEVLQDARAWGDYADAAAALHKGLAYKRMQTLFPWQMRLLVGLVGLGEAPGALLSRFGPSQRRTTALENYMREVLTRPKHDEVREGLVRIARARFPVERQEAREIAALPEEHLPLLTICIGTEAGDIEIEEDLRQQIARLARNRPDPAIHLRLAAYHQSLDGAPSARDAGPHMRDWLEKVHNLGRAGTEATGRWSDLDLPSRELYWDRARSLSIEHHAFVEAAALYRECLRKFDDRDAYSWHYLGFNLDRAGALREEAEHALRKAVELRPTHPWYNGRLVTFLIDQARFRDAEAAWAEVLERMDPRGEAVHGSPWLAGQMHRWVVKAWLGMGEVSRAREVFDDIPEEMVSREEWFQKLRHELLDSEEAVRLGESVYPPETPMSERWTHPPAIVSEHDASRRPLRHWFPGRVVAASEDEVNVALAVPHADPDERRIIARALTAGEWRTHAGFCPPEEALGRYFVLAIYEEPGSDEEVIRIYPVKHEEHRLDEEEMRLLTRYIPASLG
;
A
#
# COMPACT_ATOMS: atom_id res chain seq x y z
N MET A 1 -23.93 -26.42 -14.64
CA MET A 1 -23.58 -26.08 -13.24
C MET A 1 -22.42 -26.88 -12.64
N VAL A 2 -22.21 -28.17 -12.96
CA VAL A 2 -21.12 -28.99 -12.35
C VAL A 2 -19.70 -28.44 -12.56
N TRP A 3 -19.45 -27.61 -13.58
CA TRP A 3 -18.16 -26.92 -13.80
C TRP A 3 -18.01 -25.59 -13.04
N LEU A 4 -19.12 -25.04 -12.51
CA LEU A 4 -19.11 -23.88 -11.61
C LEU A 4 -19.05 -24.32 -10.14
N ASP A 5 -19.52 -25.53 -9.84
CA ASP A 5 -19.36 -26.18 -8.55
C ASP A 5 -18.01 -26.92 -8.47
N GLU A 6 -17.03 -26.30 -7.84
CA GLU A 6 -15.70 -26.91 -7.64
C GLU A 6 -15.68 -27.94 -6.50
N SER A 7 -16.79 -28.20 -5.80
CA SER A 7 -16.83 -29.12 -4.64
C SER A 7 -16.36 -30.55 -4.98
N PRO A 8 -16.77 -31.18 -6.09
CA PRO A 8 -16.27 -32.50 -6.50
C PRO A 8 -14.78 -32.47 -6.86
N LEU A 9 -14.31 -31.34 -7.41
CA LEU A 9 -12.92 -31.12 -7.76
C LEU A 9 -12.05 -30.99 -6.51
N ASN A 10 -12.53 -30.23 -5.51
CA ASN A 10 -11.90 -30.06 -4.21
C ASN A 10 -11.84 -31.37 -3.44
N ALA A 11 -12.87 -32.21 -3.54
CA ALA A 11 -12.88 -33.56 -2.99
C ALA A 11 -11.75 -34.45 -3.54
N SER A 12 -11.60 -34.52 -4.87
CA SER A 12 -10.54 -35.32 -5.50
C SER A 12 -9.14 -34.82 -5.12
N ARG A 13 -8.93 -33.50 -5.13
CA ARG A 13 -7.65 -32.87 -4.75
C ARG A 13 -7.33 -33.04 -3.27
N ALA A 14 -8.34 -32.99 -2.40
CA ALA A 14 -8.19 -33.29 -0.99
C ALA A 14 -7.76 -34.74 -0.78
N ASP A 15 -8.28 -35.69 -1.57
CA ASP A 15 -7.84 -37.08 -1.49
C ASP A 15 -6.37 -37.26 -1.89
N ASP A 16 -5.91 -36.57 -2.95
CA ASP A 16 -4.49 -36.56 -3.33
C ASP A 16 -3.61 -35.99 -2.22
N ALA A 17 -4.05 -34.88 -1.60
CA ALA A 17 -3.36 -34.22 -0.52
C ALA A 17 -3.31 -35.05 0.77
N VAL A 18 -4.40 -35.73 1.13
CA VAL A 18 -4.46 -36.66 2.28
C VAL A 18 -3.55 -37.86 2.03
N ARG A 19 -3.61 -38.50 0.86
CA ARG A 19 -2.69 -39.58 0.48
C ARG A 19 -1.23 -39.16 0.57
N ALA A 20 -0.92 -37.92 0.20
CA ALA A 20 0.44 -37.41 0.30
C ALA A 20 0.90 -37.24 1.74
N LEU A 21 0.03 -36.76 2.63
CA LEU A 21 0.31 -36.65 4.08
C LEU A 21 0.52 -38.02 4.74
N GLU A 22 -0.21 -39.03 4.31
CA GLU A 22 -0.04 -40.40 4.81
C GLU A 22 1.33 -40.97 4.42
N ASN A 23 1.81 -40.63 3.21
CA ASN A 23 3.10 -41.08 2.70
C ASN A 23 4.29 -40.24 3.21
N ALA A 24 4.07 -38.96 3.51
CA ALA A 24 5.09 -38.03 3.98
C ALA A 24 4.49 -37.07 5.01
N SER A 25 5.09 -37.00 6.20
CA SER A 25 4.64 -36.09 7.26
C SER A 25 4.72 -34.62 6.89
N ARG A 26 5.41 -34.23 5.80
CA ARG A 26 5.60 -32.84 5.39
C ARG A 26 5.40 -32.69 3.90
N VAL A 27 4.44 -31.87 3.46
CA VAL A 27 4.01 -31.77 2.06
C VAL A 27 3.81 -30.32 1.64
N LYS A 28 4.10 -30.01 0.36
CA LYS A 28 3.78 -28.72 -0.28
C LYS A 28 2.69 -28.91 -1.33
N LEU A 29 1.59 -28.18 -1.20
CA LEU A 29 0.57 -28.06 -2.24
C LEU A 29 0.70 -26.72 -2.95
N VAL A 30 0.88 -26.78 -4.26
CA VAL A 30 0.93 -25.62 -5.13
C VAL A 30 -0.41 -25.48 -5.82
N LEU A 31 -1.20 -24.52 -5.39
CA LEU A 31 -2.54 -24.29 -5.89
C LEU A 31 -2.47 -23.41 -7.16
N ALA A 32 -3.00 -23.92 -8.27
CA ALA A 32 -3.26 -23.08 -9.42
C ALA A 32 -4.44 -22.12 -9.13
N PRO A 33 -4.52 -20.96 -9.80
CA PRO A 33 -5.65 -20.07 -9.61
C PRO A 33 -6.98 -20.72 -9.97
N GLY A 34 -8.03 -20.24 -9.31
CA GLY A 34 -9.35 -20.85 -9.34
C GLY A 34 -9.59 -21.91 -8.26
N VAL A 35 -8.55 -22.53 -7.69
CA VAL A 35 -8.72 -23.50 -6.59
C VAL A 35 -9.25 -22.78 -5.33
N HIS A 36 -10.43 -23.17 -4.87
CA HIS A 36 -11.01 -22.66 -3.62
C HIS A 36 -10.24 -23.12 -2.38
N ARG A 37 -9.53 -22.19 -1.75
CA ARG A 37 -8.68 -22.48 -0.57
C ARG A 37 -9.52 -22.92 0.62
N ALA A 38 -10.61 -22.21 0.94
CA ALA A 38 -11.47 -22.57 2.06
C ALA A 38 -12.18 -23.91 1.83
N GLY A 39 -12.65 -24.15 0.60
CA GLY A 39 -13.28 -25.42 0.21
C GLY A 39 -12.31 -26.61 0.28
N LEU A 40 -11.07 -26.44 -0.18
CA LEU A 40 -10.03 -27.47 -0.09
C LEU A 40 -9.66 -27.76 1.38
N MET A 41 -9.49 -26.73 2.21
CA MET A 41 -9.20 -26.90 3.64
C MET A 41 -10.32 -27.64 4.38
N GLY A 42 -11.58 -27.26 4.16
CA GLY A 42 -12.72 -27.96 4.75
C GLY A 42 -12.87 -29.41 4.24
N ALA A 43 -12.45 -29.69 3.00
CA ALA A 43 -12.40 -31.06 2.49
C ALA A 43 -11.28 -31.88 3.15
N LEU A 44 -10.10 -31.28 3.41
CA LEU A 44 -9.00 -31.92 4.15
C LEU A 44 -9.42 -32.29 5.57
N GLU A 45 -10.07 -31.38 6.30
CA GLU A 45 -10.59 -31.64 7.65
C GLU A 45 -11.57 -32.80 7.70
N LYS A 46 -12.46 -32.91 6.71
CA LYS A 46 -13.50 -33.96 6.67
C LYS A 46 -12.98 -35.33 6.24
N ARG A 47 -11.90 -35.36 5.44
CA ARG A 47 -11.42 -36.58 4.77
C ARG A 47 -10.20 -37.20 5.42
N SER A 48 -9.41 -36.43 6.17
CA SER A 48 -8.24 -36.97 6.87
C SER A 48 -8.66 -37.84 8.04
N GLU A 49 -7.97 -38.97 8.24
CA GLU A 49 -8.12 -39.80 9.45
C GLU A 49 -7.55 -39.11 10.70
N ARG A 50 -6.60 -38.18 10.51
CA ARG A 50 -6.04 -37.35 11.57
C ARG A 50 -6.83 -36.06 11.68
N GLN A 51 -6.96 -35.52 12.89
CA GLN A 51 -7.49 -34.19 13.06
C GLN A 51 -6.57 -33.17 12.39
N VAL A 52 -7.15 -32.32 11.52
CA VAL A 52 -6.41 -31.28 10.79
C VAL A 52 -6.69 -29.93 11.45
N ALA A 53 -5.64 -29.26 11.92
CA ALA A 53 -5.68 -27.87 12.32
C ALA A 53 -5.50 -27.00 11.07
N THR A 54 -6.59 -26.43 10.55
CA THR A 54 -6.53 -25.54 9.39
C THR A 54 -6.21 -24.11 9.79
N VAL A 55 -5.28 -23.50 9.05
CA VAL A 55 -4.89 -22.11 9.23
C VAL A 55 -4.98 -21.43 7.87
N LEU A 56 -5.90 -20.47 7.75
CA LEU A 56 -5.92 -19.54 6.63
C LEU A 56 -5.26 -18.24 7.10
N LEU A 57 -4.03 -18.00 6.67
CA LEU A 57 -3.34 -16.76 7.04
C LEU A 57 -3.95 -15.58 6.27
N PRO A 58 -4.29 -14.45 6.91
CA PRO A 58 -4.65 -13.24 6.18
C PRO A 58 -3.39 -12.61 5.52
N PRO A 59 -3.54 -11.56 4.70
CA PRO A 59 -2.41 -10.91 4.05
C PRO A 59 -1.40 -10.32 5.05
N LEU A 60 -0.12 -10.35 4.71
CA LEU A 60 0.94 -9.75 5.55
C LEU A 60 0.94 -8.21 5.56
N ASP A 61 -0.01 -7.57 4.88
CA ASP A 61 -0.20 -6.11 4.94
C ASP A 61 -0.77 -5.68 6.31
N ASP A 62 -1.47 -6.58 7.01
CA ASP A 62 -2.14 -6.34 8.30
C ASP A 62 -1.28 -6.79 9.49
N ALA A 63 -1.28 -6.02 10.57
CA ALA A 63 -0.38 -6.27 11.70
C ALA A 63 -0.76 -7.50 12.53
N ASP A 64 -2.03 -7.91 12.47
CA ASP A 64 -2.55 -9.07 13.19
C ASP A 64 -2.22 -10.41 12.52
N ALA A 65 -1.75 -10.42 11.27
CA ALA A 65 -1.67 -11.63 10.45
C ALA A 65 -0.88 -12.81 11.08
N PRO A 66 0.30 -12.60 11.70
CA PRO A 66 1.02 -13.68 12.39
C PRO A 66 0.26 -14.23 13.62
N LEU A 67 -0.32 -13.35 14.42
CA LEU A 67 -1.13 -13.75 15.57
C LEU A 67 -2.39 -14.49 15.12
N HIS A 68 -3.04 -13.99 14.06
CA HIS A 68 -4.23 -14.59 13.48
C HIS A 68 -3.98 -16.05 13.06
N GLY A 69 -2.82 -16.32 12.46
CA GLY A 69 -2.38 -17.69 12.16
C GLY A 69 -2.15 -18.55 13.41
N LEU A 70 -1.43 -18.00 14.40
CA LEU A 70 -1.13 -18.67 15.65
C LEU A 70 -2.39 -19.08 16.42
N LEU A 71 -3.37 -18.20 16.52
CA LEU A 71 -4.59 -18.44 17.28
C LEU A 71 -5.54 -19.43 16.59
N GLN A 72 -5.59 -19.43 15.25
CA GLN A 72 -6.26 -20.51 14.52
C GLN A 72 -5.65 -21.87 14.85
N ALA A 73 -4.32 -21.99 14.78
CA ALA A 73 -3.63 -23.25 15.12
C ALA A 73 -3.86 -23.67 16.57
N ALA A 74 -3.78 -22.72 17.52
CA ALA A 74 -4.01 -23.00 18.93
C ALA A 74 -5.48 -23.39 19.24
N SER A 75 -6.44 -22.87 18.47
CA SER A 75 -7.87 -23.14 18.69
C SER A 75 -8.24 -24.62 18.52
N SER A 76 -7.51 -25.37 17.67
CA SER A 76 -7.74 -26.81 17.48
C SER A 76 -7.32 -27.67 18.68
N LEU A 77 -6.50 -27.11 19.57
CA LEU A 77 -6.04 -27.72 20.83
C LEU A 77 -6.88 -27.28 22.04
N GLY A 78 -7.81 -26.33 21.85
CA GLY A 78 -8.73 -25.85 22.87
C GLY A 78 -8.24 -24.64 23.68
N LYS A 79 -9.09 -24.19 24.61
CA LYS A 79 -8.97 -22.90 25.30
C LYS A 79 -7.68 -22.67 26.09
N GLU A 80 -7.05 -23.72 26.60
CA GLU A 80 -5.80 -23.60 27.37
C GLU A 80 -4.59 -23.36 26.46
N ALA A 81 -4.59 -23.98 25.26
CA ALA A 81 -3.58 -23.71 24.25
C ALA A 81 -3.73 -22.29 23.70
N VAL A 82 -4.96 -21.83 23.48
CA VAL A 82 -5.26 -20.43 23.12
C VAL A 82 -4.74 -19.47 24.20
N ALA A 83 -4.98 -19.74 25.48
CA ALA A 83 -4.47 -18.91 26.57
C ALA A 83 -2.94 -18.80 26.58
N ARG A 84 -2.22 -19.90 26.31
CA ARG A 84 -0.75 -19.89 26.17
C ARG A 84 -0.28 -19.13 24.92
N ALA A 85 -0.98 -19.29 23.80
CA ALA A 85 -0.68 -18.58 22.56
C ALA A 85 -0.90 -17.06 22.67
N LEU A 86 -1.74 -16.64 23.62
CA LEU A 86 -2.04 -15.26 23.95
C LEU A 86 -1.10 -14.63 24.96
N ASP A 87 -0.21 -15.40 25.60
CA ASP A 87 0.71 -14.88 26.60
C ASP A 87 1.76 -13.98 25.96
N ASP A 88 1.47 -12.69 25.93
CA ASP A 88 2.33 -11.68 25.32
C ASP A 88 3.66 -11.46 26.07
N GLY A 89 3.78 -11.96 27.30
CA GLY A 89 5.05 -12.01 28.04
C GLY A 89 6.03 -13.04 27.48
N VAL A 90 5.57 -13.93 26.60
CA VAL A 90 6.39 -14.95 25.92
C VAL A 90 6.69 -14.48 24.50
N ASP A 91 7.90 -14.73 24.00
CA ASP A 91 8.23 -14.41 22.61
C ASP A 91 7.27 -15.12 21.63
N LEU A 92 6.84 -14.42 20.58
CA LEU A 92 5.88 -14.96 19.61
C LEU A 92 6.36 -16.26 18.96
N GLY A 93 7.67 -16.39 18.74
CA GLY A 93 8.25 -17.63 18.21
C GLY A 93 8.15 -18.78 19.21
N GLU A 94 8.41 -18.53 20.49
CA GLU A 94 8.26 -19.51 21.56
C GLU A 94 6.79 -19.96 21.70
N ARG A 95 5.84 -19.01 21.66
CA ARG A 95 4.40 -19.31 21.61
C ARG A 95 4.04 -20.22 20.44
N ALA A 96 4.50 -19.88 19.23
CA ALA A 96 4.27 -20.67 18.02
C ALA A 96 4.88 -22.08 18.10
N TRP A 97 6.08 -22.20 18.68
CA TRP A 97 6.72 -23.49 18.86
C TRP A 97 5.96 -24.37 19.86
N ASN A 98 5.47 -23.80 20.97
CA ASN A 98 4.65 -24.53 21.94
C ASN A 98 3.38 -25.10 21.30
N VAL A 99 2.68 -24.30 20.50
CA VAL A 99 1.51 -24.78 19.72
C VAL A 99 1.90 -25.90 18.77
N ALA A 100 2.99 -25.77 18.01
CA ALA A 100 3.46 -26.83 17.12
C ALA A 100 3.79 -28.15 17.85
N ARG A 101 4.43 -28.07 19.01
CA ARG A 101 4.77 -29.25 19.83
C ARG A 101 3.52 -29.92 20.39
N GLU A 102 2.53 -29.15 20.82
CA GLU A 102 1.27 -29.68 21.30
C GLU A 102 0.46 -30.33 20.17
N LEU A 103 0.39 -29.71 18.99
CA LEU A 103 -0.22 -30.33 17.80
C LEU A 103 0.44 -31.68 17.46
N ALA A 104 1.78 -31.73 17.45
CA ALA A 104 2.52 -32.95 17.20
C ALA A 104 2.25 -34.03 18.27
N LYS A 105 2.18 -33.65 19.54
CA LYS A 105 1.88 -34.54 20.67
C LYS A 105 0.49 -35.15 20.59
N GLU A 106 -0.51 -34.35 20.17
CA GLU A 106 -1.89 -34.80 19.97
C GLU A 106 -2.10 -35.53 18.62
N GLY A 107 -1.05 -35.68 17.81
CA GLY A 107 -1.11 -36.37 16.52
C GLY A 107 -1.90 -35.61 15.44
N GLN A 108 -2.13 -34.31 15.62
CA GLN A 108 -2.81 -33.46 14.65
C GLN A 108 -1.90 -33.11 13.47
N VAL A 109 -2.51 -32.81 12.33
CA VAL A 109 -1.82 -32.26 11.14
C VAL A 109 -2.04 -30.76 11.10
N LEU A 110 -0.99 -29.96 10.89
CA LEU A 110 -1.12 -28.53 10.64
C LEU A 110 -1.21 -28.26 9.14
N ALA A 111 -2.34 -27.75 8.65
CA ALA A 111 -2.51 -27.34 7.25
C ALA A 111 -2.57 -25.81 7.15
N VAL A 112 -1.55 -25.19 6.54
CA VAL A 112 -1.40 -23.74 6.48
C VAL A 112 -1.52 -23.24 5.04
N TRP A 113 -2.53 -22.40 4.77
CA TRP A 113 -2.56 -21.60 3.56
C TRP A 113 -1.74 -20.34 3.74
N VAL A 114 -0.79 -20.12 2.83
CA VAL A 114 0.14 -18.99 2.82
C VAL A 114 -0.17 -18.09 1.61
N PRO A 115 -0.72 -16.88 1.82
CA PRO A 115 -0.99 -15.97 0.72
C PRO A 115 0.29 -15.43 0.08
N PRO A 116 0.23 -14.95 -1.17
CA PRO A 116 1.38 -14.39 -1.88
C PRO A 116 2.11 -13.25 -1.15
N SER A 117 1.39 -12.42 -0.39
CA SER A 117 2.01 -11.32 0.38
C SER A 117 3.03 -11.80 1.42
N TRP A 118 2.97 -13.06 1.86
CA TRP A 118 3.94 -13.65 2.79
C TRP A 118 5.28 -14.04 2.13
N GLN A 119 5.42 -13.92 0.81
CA GLN A 119 6.76 -13.96 0.19
C GLN A 119 7.68 -12.85 0.73
N ARG A 120 7.10 -11.75 1.22
CA ARG A 120 7.85 -10.59 1.75
C ARG A 120 8.48 -10.81 3.12
N VAL A 121 8.16 -11.92 3.82
CA VAL A 121 8.64 -12.23 5.18
C VAL A 121 10.16 -12.09 5.31
N ARG A 122 10.90 -12.31 4.22
CA ARG A 122 12.36 -12.12 4.18
C ARG A 122 12.81 -11.23 3.02
N ALA A 123 11.99 -10.26 2.64
CA ALA A 123 12.39 -9.21 1.71
C ALA A 123 13.65 -8.52 2.24
N SER A 124 14.63 -8.29 1.36
CA SER A 124 15.93 -7.72 1.73
C SER A 124 15.83 -6.28 2.26
N THR A 125 14.74 -5.57 1.95
CA THR A 125 14.52 -4.18 2.36
C THR A 125 13.03 -3.95 2.67
N PRO A 126 12.64 -3.83 3.95
CA PRO A 126 11.25 -3.56 4.31
C PRO A 126 10.85 -2.10 3.99
N GLU A 127 9.60 -1.90 3.53
CA GLU A 127 9.01 -0.59 3.18
C GLU A 127 8.78 0.34 4.40
N GLY A 128 9.14 -0.10 5.61
CA GLY A 128 9.12 0.68 6.84
C GLY A 128 8.98 -0.17 8.11
N PRO A 129 8.99 0.43 9.31
CA PRO A 129 9.05 -0.31 10.58
C PRO A 129 7.82 -1.19 10.82
N GLY A 130 6.66 -0.80 10.28
CA GLY A 130 5.45 -1.64 10.30
C GLY A 130 5.62 -2.91 9.48
N MET A 131 6.16 -2.81 8.26
CA MET A 131 6.39 -3.99 7.42
C MET A 131 7.53 -4.84 7.98
N GLU A 132 8.62 -4.24 8.46
CA GLU A 132 9.72 -4.96 9.12
C GLU A 132 9.21 -5.82 10.28
N LEU A 133 8.42 -5.22 11.18
CA LEU A 133 7.86 -5.92 12.34
C LEU A 133 6.95 -7.08 11.92
N ARG A 134 6.05 -6.86 10.97
CA ARG A 134 5.16 -7.91 10.45
C ARG A 134 5.95 -9.05 9.83
N CYS A 135 6.95 -8.75 9.01
CA CYS A 135 7.84 -9.75 8.43
C CYS A 135 8.61 -10.53 9.51
N LEU A 136 9.13 -9.85 10.52
CA LEU A 136 9.80 -10.51 11.65
C LEU A 136 8.86 -11.45 12.41
N HIS A 137 7.64 -11.00 12.73
CA HIS A 137 6.65 -11.79 13.46
C HIS A 137 6.18 -12.99 12.63
N ALA A 138 5.94 -12.80 11.34
CA ALA A 138 5.62 -13.88 10.41
C ALA A 138 6.75 -14.92 10.32
N ALA A 139 8.01 -14.50 10.26
CA ALA A 139 9.16 -15.38 10.29
C ALA A 139 9.20 -16.20 11.59
N LYS A 140 9.04 -15.54 12.75
CA LYS A 140 8.99 -16.20 14.06
C LYS A 140 7.95 -17.31 14.13
N VAL A 141 6.74 -17.09 13.60
CA VAL A 141 5.69 -18.10 13.61
C VAL A 141 6.02 -19.26 12.66
N LEU A 142 6.31 -18.95 11.39
CA LEU A 142 6.52 -19.98 10.36
C LEU A 142 7.78 -20.81 10.63
N ASP A 143 8.89 -20.18 10.97
CA ASP A 143 10.16 -20.88 11.20
C ASP A 143 10.06 -21.83 12.39
N ARG A 144 9.28 -21.48 13.42
CA ARG A 144 9.09 -22.32 14.61
C ARG A 144 8.16 -23.50 14.36
N TRP A 145 7.13 -23.34 13.54
CA TRP A 145 6.33 -24.47 13.05
C TRP A 145 7.17 -25.42 12.18
N LEU A 146 8.02 -24.87 11.30
CA LEU A 146 8.90 -25.66 10.45
C LEU A 146 10.07 -26.31 11.20
N ALA A 147 10.51 -25.73 12.31
CA ALA A 147 11.57 -26.30 13.14
C ALA A 147 11.09 -27.56 13.89
N GLU A 148 9.79 -27.67 14.19
CA GLU A 148 9.23 -28.85 14.87
C GLU A 148 9.12 -30.05 13.92
N GLN A 149 10.13 -30.92 13.95
CA GLN A 149 10.25 -32.05 13.03
C GLN A 149 9.18 -33.12 13.25
N SER A 150 8.64 -33.23 14.46
CA SER A 150 7.60 -34.22 14.78
C SER A 150 6.20 -33.83 14.30
N LEU A 151 6.00 -32.55 13.94
CA LEU A 151 4.72 -32.03 13.48
C LEU A 151 4.44 -32.44 12.02
N PRO A 152 3.37 -33.19 11.74
CA PRO A 152 2.89 -33.35 10.39
C PRO A 152 2.35 -32.01 9.87
N ILE A 153 2.87 -31.52 8.74
CA ILE A 153 2.57 -30.18 8.25
C ILE A 153 2.37 -30.15 6.72
N MET A 154 1.35 -29.42 6.30
CA MET A 154 1.07 -29.12 4.90
C MET A 154 1.13 -27.61 4.68
N ILE A 155 1.93 -27.18 3.70
CA ILE A 155 1.95 -25.78 3.25
C ILE A 155 1.24 -25.69 1.91
N LEU A 156 0.17 -24.89 1.84
CA LEU A 156 -0.61 -24.61 0.65
C LEU A 156 -0.32 -23.18 0.21
N ALA A 157 0.05 -22.97 -1.05
CA ALA A 157 0.26 -21.62 -1.57
C ALA A 157 -0.01 -21.56 -3.08
N SER A 158 -0.23 -20.37 -3.61
CA SER A 158 -0.34 -20.19 -5.07
C SER A 158 1.00 -20.46 -5.77
N SER A 159 0.98 -20.73 -7.08
CA SER A 159 2.16 -21.11 -7.87
C SER A 159 3.33 -20.11 -7.84
N GLY A 160 3.07 -18.84 -7.53
CA GLY A 160 4.10 -17.85 -7.22
C GLY A 160 4.64 -17.98 -5.79
N ALA A 161 3.77 -18.16 -4.78
CA ALA A 161 4.12 -18.15 -3.36
C ALA A 161 5.13 -19.24 -2.93
N LEU A 162 5.15 -20.40 -3.61
CA LEU A 162 6.09 -21.50 -3.32
C LEU A 162 7.36 -21.49 -4.18
N GLY A 163 7.36 -20.72 -5.27
CA GLY A 163 8.52 -20.55 -6.13
C GLY A 163 9.01 -19.12 -6.05
N LEU A 164 9.93 -18.82 -5.13
CA LEU A 164 11.00 -17.81 -5.25
C LEU A 164 11.77 -17.74 -3.92
N GLY A 165 13.11 -17.66 -4.03
CA GLY A 165 14.11 -17.69 -2.96
C GLY A 165 13.73 -17.09 -1.61
N GLY A 166 13.55 -17.97 -0.63
CA GLY A 166 13.38 -17.63 0.78
C GLY A 166 13.68 -18.85 1.64
N GLU A 167 13.91 -18.67 2.94
CA GLU A 167 14.22 -19.79 3.84
C GLU A 167 13.05 -20.76 4.04
N LEU A 168 11.79 -20.34 3.86
CA LEU A 168 10.65 -21.27 3.80
C LEU A 168 10.83 -22.30 2.66
N ALA A 169 11.31 -21.83 1.51
CA ALA A 169 11.61 -22.69 0.36
C ALA A 169 12.81 -23.62 0.64
N LYS A 170 13.83 -23.14 1.38
CA LYS A 170 15.01 -23.92 1.83
C LYS A 170 14.66 -24.96 2.92
N ASN A 171 13.92 -24.57 3.95
CA ASN A 171 13.51 -25.45 5.06
C ASN A 171 12.56 -26.55 4.59
N ALA A 172 11.81 -26.28 3.53
CA ALA A 172 10.95 -27.24 2.91
C ALA A 172 11.54 -27.81 1.61
N GLU A 173 12.83 -27.57 1.35
CA GLU A 173 13.57 -28.17 0.23
C GLU A 173 13.57 -29.70 0.40
N GLY A 174 13.20 -30.43 -0.65
CA GLY A 174 13.03 -31.88 -0.59
C GLY A 174 11.67 -32.39 -0.12
N TRP A 175 10.76 -31.53 0.33
CA TRP A 175 9.37 -31.95 0.62
C TRP A 175 8.65 -32.28 -0.70
N PRO A 176 7.83 -33.35 -0.74
CA PRO A 176 6.98 -33.65 -1.89
C PRO A 176 6.16 -32.44 -2.30
N ARG A 177 6.25 -32.08 -3.58
CA ARG A 177 5.47 -31.02 -4.22
C ARG A 177 4.32 -31.64 -5.00
N ILE A 178 3.11 -31.14 -4.76
CA ILE A 178 1.90 -31.54 -5.49
C ILE A 178 1.28 -30.30 -6.10
N ASP A 179 1.21 -30.28 -7.41
CA ASP A 179 0.56 -29.22 -8.16
C ASP A 179 -0.94 -29.54 -8.26
N VAL A 180 -1.76 -28.71 -7.63
CA VAL A 180 -3.22 -28.83 -7.58
C VAL A 180 -3.79 -27.85 -8.59
N ALA A 181 -4.21 -28.34 -9.75
CA ALA A 181 -4.74 -27.52 -10.84
C ALA A 181 -6.16 -27.94 -11.26
N PRO A 182 -7.00 -27.01 -11.77
CA PRO A 182 -8.27 -27.39 -12.37
C PRO A 182 -8.04 -27.98 -13.76
N GLU A 183 -8.86 -28.96 -14.11
CA GLU A 183 -8.89 -29.46 -15.47
C GLU A 183 -9.49 -28.41 -16.41
N PRO A 184 -8.94 -28.21 -17.61
CA PRO A 184 -9.56 -27.38 -18.63
C PRO A 184 -10.97 -27.89 -18.96
N VAL A 185 -11.93 -26.99 -18.99
CA VAL A 185 -13.32 -27.28 -19.35
C VAL A 185 -13.57 -26.93 -20.81
N SER A 186 -14.50 -27.66 -21.44
CA SER A 186 -14.94 -27.37 -22.81
C SER A 186 -15.48 -25.95 -22.91
N ILE A 187 -15.17 -25.24 -24.01
CA ILE A 187 -15.73 -23.90 -24.23
C ILE A 187 -17.25 -23.93 -24.44
N GLU A 188 -17.85 -25.09 -24.75
CA GLU A 188 -19.30 -25.21 -24.97
C GLU A 188 -20.13 -24.83 -23.73
N VAL A 189 -19.54 -24.86 -22.54
CA VAL A 189 -20.18 -24.38 -21.31
C VAL A 189 -20.54 -22.89 -21.34
N LEU A 190 -19.90 -22.10 -22.22
CA LEU A 190 -20.22 -20.69 -22.45
C LEU A 190 -21.58 -20.48 -23.13
N GLN A 191 -22.16 -21.54 -23.71
CA GLN A 191 -23.49 -21.49 -24.34
C GLN A 191 -24.63 -21.71 -23.34
N ASP A 192 -24.34 -22.15 -22.12
CA ASP A 192 -25.34 -22.35 -21.08
C ASP A 192 -25.74 -21.00 -20.47
N ALA A 193 -26.73 -20.33 -21.07
CA ALA A 193 -27.19 -19.02 -20.63
C ALA A 193 -27.59 -18.98 -19.14
N ARG A 194 -28.10 -20.10 -18.58
CA ARG A 194 -28.47 -20.17 -17.17
C ARG A 194 -27.26 -20.08 -16.23
N ALA A 195 -26.11 -20.57 -16.67
CA ALA A 195 -24.88 -20.59 -15.91
C ALA A 195 -24.20 -19.21 -15.80
N TRP A 196 -24.63 -18.23 -16.59
CA TRP A 196 -23.99 -16.90 -16.66
C TRP A 196 -24.92 -15.75 -16.30
N GLY A 197 -26.22 -16.02 -16.05
CA GLY A 197 -27.20 -14.98 -15.71
C GLY A 197 -27.20 -13.84 -16.72
N ASP A 198 -27.14 -12.60 -16.24
CA ASP A 198 -27.11 -11.40 -17.09
C ASP A 198 -25.85 -11.29 -17.95
N TYR A 199 -24.82 -12.10 -17.69
CA TYR A 199 -23.61 -12.20 -18.52
C TYR A 199 -23.71 -13.29 -19.61
N ALA A 200 -24.89 -13.86 -19.86
CA ALA A 200 -25.09 -14.87 -20.91
C ALA A 200 -24.67 -14.38 -22.31
N ASP A 201 -25.01 -13.13 -22.67
CA ASP A 201 -24.60 -12.56 -23.97
C ASP A 201 -23.09 -12.35 -24.07
N ALA A 202 -22.45 -11.95 -22.97
CA ALA A 202 -20.99 -11.83 -22.87
C ALA A 202 -20.31 -13.20 -23.04
N ALA A 203 -20.84 -14.24 -22.38
CA ALA A 203 -20.36 -15.61 -22.52
C ALA A 203 -20.51 -16.14 -23.96
N ALA A 204 -21.66 -15.90 -24.60
CA ALA A 204 -21.91 -16.28 -25.99
C ALA A 204 -21.00 -15.52 -26.98
N ALA A 205 -20.70 -14.24 -26.72
CA ALA A 205 -19.76 -13.47 -27.52
C ALA A 205 -18.32 -13.99 -27.39
N LEU A 206 -17.90 -14.36 -26.17
CA LEU A 206 -16.60 -15.00 -25.94
C LEU A 206 -16.51 -16.37 -26.63
N HIS A 207 -17.56 -17.19 -26.56
CA HIS A 207 -17.65 -18.49 -27.25
C HIS A 207 -17.37 -18.35 -28.75
N LYS A 208 -18.06 -17.42 -29.42
CA LYS A 208 -17.86 -17.14 -30.86
C LYS A 208 -16.41 -16.80 -31.18
N GLY A 209 -15.78 -15.96 -30.35
CA GLY A 209 -14.37 -15.58 -30.53
C GLY A 209 -13.40 -16.75 -30.38
N LEU A 210 -13.63 -17.61 -29.37
CA LEU A 210 -12.84 -18.81 -29.11
C LEU A 210 -13.01 -19.85 -30.22
N ALA A 211 -14.24 -20.09 -30.66
CA ALA A 211 -14.55 -21.01 -31.75
C ALA A 211 -13.91 -20.57 -33.07
N TYR A 212 -13.93 -19.27 -33.37
CA TYR A 212 -13.24 -18.70 -34.54
C TYR A 212 -11.72 -18.96 -34.52
N LYS A 213 -11.10 -18.88 -33.34
CA LYS A 213 -9.69 -19.21 -33.10
C LYS A 213 -9.42 -20.72 -33.03
N ARG A 214 -10.44 -21.58 -33.26
CA ARG A 214 -10.38 -23.05 -33.18
C ARG A 214 -9.98 -23.58 -31.80
N MET A 215 -10.36 -22.86 -30.74
CA MET A 215 -10.13 -23.30 -29.36
C MET A 215 -11.25 -24.22 -28.89
N GLN A 216 -10.89 -25.22 -28.08
CA GLN A 216 -11.83 -26.22 -27.57
C GLN A 216 -11.98 -26.20 -26.05
N THR A 217 -10.94 -25.77 -25.31
CA THR A 217 -10.95 -25.76 -23.84
C THR A 217 -10.31 -24.50 -23.27
N LEU A 218 -10.70 -24.15 -22.04
CA LEU A 218 -10.10 -23.10 -21.20
C LEU A 218 -10.07 -23.55 -19.74
N PHE A 219 -9.17 -23.00 -18.94
CA PHE A 219 -9.27 -23.17 -17.49
C PHE A 219 -10.49 -22.42 -16.94
N PRO A 220 -11.22 -22.99 -15.95
CA PRO A 220 -12.43 -22.37 -15.39
C PRO A 220 -12.23 -20.92 -14.95
N TRP A 221 -11.16 -20.61 -14.22
CA TRP A 221 -10.86 -19.24 -13.77
C TRP A 221 -10.60 -18.27 -14.94
N GLN A 222 -9.89 -18.71 -15.99
CA GLN A 222 -9.64 -17.89 -17.18
C GLN A 222 -10.94 -17.55 -17.87
N MET A 223 -11.80 -18.56 -18.03
CA MET A 223 -13.11 -18.40 -18.63
C MET A 223 -13.96 -17.41 -17.82
N ARG A 224 -14.05 -17.60 -16.50
CA ARG A 224 -14.80 -16.73 -15.58
C ARG A 224 -14.35 -15.27 -15.67
N LEU A 225 -13.04 -15.00 -15.61
CA LEU A 225 -12.50 -13.65 -15.74
C LEU A 225 -12.67 -13.04 -17.13
N LEU A 226 -12.50 -13.83 -18.20
CA LEU A 226 -12.71 -13.35 -19.57
C LEU A 226 -14.18 -12.99 -19.82
N VAL A 227 -15.13 -13.79 -19.36
CA VAL A 227 -16.55 -13.44 -19.41
C VAL A 227 -16.82 -12.17 -18.61
N GLY A 228 -16.20 -12.03 -17.43
CA GLY A 228 -16.28 -10.82 -16.62
C GLY A 228 -15.83 -9.57 -17.37
N LEU A 229 -14.69 -9.64 -18.05
CA LEU A 229 -14.16 -8.54 -18.88
C LEU A 229 -15.10 -8.21 -20.04
N VAL A 230 -15.65 -9.21 -20.74
CA VAL A 230 -16.63 -8.98 -21.81
C VAL A 230 -17.92 -8.37 -21.27
N GLY A 231 -18.37 -8.78 -20.08
CA GLY A 231 -19.51 -8.18 -19.38
C GLY A 231 -19.27 -6.71 -18.97
N LEU A 232 -18.02 -6.31 -18.77
CA LEU A 232 -17.60 -4.91 -18.61
C LEU A 232 -17.44 -4.17 -19.95
N GLY A 233 -17.79 -4.81 -21.07
CA GLY A 233 -17.78 -4.22 -22.41
C GLY A 233 -16.45 -4.34 -23.15
N GLU A 234 -15.56 -5.23 -22.73
CA GLU A 234 -14.36 -5.56 -23.51
C GLU A 234 -14.69 -6.39 -24.75
N ALA A 235 -14.05 -6.08 -25.88
CA ALA A 235 -14.26 -6.83 -27.11
C ALA A 235 -13.54 -8.21 -27.04
N PRO A 236 -14.25 -9.34 -27.27
CA PRO A 236 -13.64 -10.68 -27.21
C PRO A 236 -12.41 -10.82 -28.12
N GLY A 237 -12.44 -10.23 -29.32
CA GLY A 237 -11.32 -10.29 -30.26
C GLY A 237 -10.04 -9.61 -29.74
N ALA A 238 -10.17 -8.51 -28.99
CA ALA A 238 -9.04 -7.82 -28.38
C ALA A 238 -8.48 -8.63 -27.21
N LEU A 239 -9.36 -9.16 -26.35
CA LEU A 239 -8.98 -10.02 -25.22
C LEU A 239 -8.21 -11.25 -25.69
N LEU A 240 -8.75 -11.97 -26.69
CA LEU A 240 -8.14 -13.21 -27.21
C LEU A 240 -6.83 -12.97 -27.98
N SER A 241 -6.59 -11.74 -28.44
CA SER A 241 -5.31 -11.36 -29.04
C SER A 241 -4.26 -11.05 -27.97
N ARG A 242 -4.68 -10.52 -26.81
CA ARG A 242 -3.79 -10.15 -25.69
C ARG A 242 -3.49 -11.33 -24.76
N PHE A 243 -4.50 -12.13 -24.43
CA PHE A 243 -4.46 -13.21 -23.43
C PHE A 243 -4.69 -14.58 -24.07
N GLY A 244 -3.89 -14.88 -25.09
CA GLY A 244 -3.96 -16.16 -25.78
C GLY A 244 -3.82 -17.37 -24.82
N PRO A 245 -4.35 -18.53 -25.21
CA PRO A 245 -4.55 -19.71 -24.36
C PRO A 245 -3.25 -20.39 -23.87
N SER A 246 -2.09 -20.03 -24.43
CA SER A 246 -0.77 -20.48 -23.96
C SER A 246 -0.28 -19.71 -22.72
N GLN A 247 -0.92 -18.59 -22.37
CA GLN A 247 -0.56 -17.81 -21.19
C GLN A 247 -1.13 -18.46 -19.93
N ARG A 248 -0.29 -19.25 -19.25
CA ARG A 248 -0.58 -19.80 -17.91
C ARG A 248 -0.48 -18.76 -16.79
N ARG A 249 -0.19 -17.49 -17.10
CA ARG A 249 0.06 -16.43 -16.11
C ARG A 249 -1.23 -15.69 -15.79
N THR A 250 -1.65 -15.77 -14.54
CA THR A 250 -2.93 -15.25 -14.04
C THR A 250 -2.87 -13.74 -13.79
N THR A 251 -1.71 -13.27 -13.35
CA THR A 251 -1.39 -11.88 -13.06
C THR A 251 -1.69 -10.92 -14.22
N ALA A 252 -1.55 -11.36 -15.48
CA ALA A 252 -1.80 -10.50 -16.64
C ALA A 252 -3.29 -10.19 -16.83
N LEU A 253 -4.16 -11.18 -16.61
CA LEU A 253 -5.62 -11.03 -16.70
C LEU A 253 -6.16 -10.22 -15.52
N GLU A 254 -5.69 -10.51 -14.31
CA GLU A 254 -6.06 -9.77 -13.09
C GLU A 254 -5.65 -8.30 -13.18
N ASN A 255 -4.41 -8.02 -13.62
CA ASN A 255 -3.94 -6.65 -13.84
C ASN A 255 -4.81 -5.92 -14.86
N TYR A 256 -5.29 -6.61 -15.89
CA TYR A 256 -6.17 -6.02 -16.89
C TYR A 256 -7.58 -5.78 -16.36
N MET A 257 -8.14 -6.71 -15.57
CA MET A 257 -9.39 -6.49 -14.85
C MET A 257 -9.29 -5.23 -13.98
N ARG A 258 -8.22 -5.09 -13.20
CA ARG A 258 -7.94 -3.89 -12.41
C ARG A 258 -7.88 -2.64 -13.30
N GLU A 259 -7.17 -2.69 -14.42
CA GLU A 259 -7.07 -1.59 -15.39
C GLU A 259 -8.47 -1.16 -15.91
N VAL A 260 -9.29 -2.13 -16.33
CA VAL A 260 -10.66 -1.87 -16.79
C VAL A 260 -11.48 -1.19 -15.70
N LEU A 261 -11.42 -1.68 -14.45
CA LEU A 261 -12.16 -1.11 -13.32
C LEU A 261 -11.78 0.35 -13.01
N THR A 262 -10.59 0.81 -13.39
CA THR A 262 -10.20 2.23 -13.20
C THR A 262 -10.89 3.20 -14.16
N ARG A 263 -11.57 2.71 -15.20
CA ARG A 263 -12.23 3.55 -16.19
C ARG A 263 -13.51 4.17 -15.61
N PRO A 264 -13.80 5.46 -15.85
CA PRO A 264 -14.95 6.16 -15.23
C PRO A 264 -16.31 5.50 -15.39
N LYS A 265 -16.55 4.82 -16.53
CA LYS A 265 -17.82 4.12 -16.80
C LYS A 265 -18.08 2.93 -15.86
N HIS A 266 -17.10 2.50 -15.09
CA HIS A 266 -17.19 1.39 -14.15
C HIS A 266 -17.09 1.83 -12.70
N ASP A 267 -17.29 3.11 -12.39
CA ASP A 267 -17.16 3.64 -11.04
C ASP A 267 -18.04 2.89 -10.04
N GLU A 268 -19.32 2.69 -10.33
CA GLU A 268 -20.24 1.99 -9.43
C GLU A 268 -19.85 0.53 -9.18
N VAL A 269 -19.48 -0.20 -10.24
CA VAL A 269 -19.01 -1.58 -10.15
C VAL A 269 -17.68 -1.65 -9.37
N ARG A 270 -16.76 -0.74 -9.64
CA ARG A 270 -15.48 -0.63 -8.93
C ARG A 270 -15.73 -0.41 -7.44
N GLU A 271 -16.56 0.55 -7.07
CA GLU A 271 -16.84 0.84 -5.65
C GLU A 271 -17.47 -0.38 -4.98
N GLY A 272 -18.44 -1.06 -5.60
CA GLY A 272 -19.04 -2.26 -5.01
C GLY A 272 -18.06 -3.41 -4.82
N LEU A 273 -17.18 -3.67 -5.80
CA LEU A 273 -16.11 -4.66 -5.67
C LEU A 273 -15.08 -4.26 -4.60
N VAL A 274 -14.77 -2.97 -4.47
CA VAL A 274 -13.88 -2.44 -3.43
C VAL A 274 -14.45 -2.68 -2.03
N ARG A 275 -15.77 -2.59 -1.84
CA ARG A 275 -16.43 -2.89 -0.54
C ARG A 275 -16.24 -4.36 -0.16
N ILE A 276 -16.60 -5.30 -1.03
CA ILE A 276 -16.47 -6.74 -0.71
C ILE A 276 -15.01 -7.21 -0.65
N ALA A 277 -14.09 -6.58 -1.38
CA ALA A 277 -12.66 -6.90 -1.31
C ALA A 277 -12.04 -6.62 0.07
N ARG A 278 -12.73 -5.91 0.98
CA ARG A 278 -12.32 -5.73 2.38
C ARG A 278 -12.44 -7.01 3.21
N ALA A 279 -13.34 -7.92 2.84
CA ALA A 279 -13.42 -9.22 3.47
C ALA A 279 -12.17 -10.05 3.13
N ARG A 280 -11.40 -10.48 4.14
CA ARG A 280 -10.17 -11.29 3.94
C ARG A 280 -10.47 -12.76 3.66
N PHE A 281 -11.66 -13.20 4.04
CA PHE A 281 -12.14 -14.57 3.96
C PHE A 281 -13.50 -14.65 3.26
N PRO A 282 -13.95 -15.87 2.88
CA PRO A 282 -15.25 -16.04 2.23
C PRO A 282 -16.41 -15.48 3.05
N VAL A 283 -17.37 -14.87 2.37
CA VAL A 283 -18.59 -14.30 2.97
C VAL A 283 -19.81 -14.99 2.38
N GLU A 284 -20.80 -15.28 3.23
CA GLU A 284 -22.08 -15.85 2.79
C GLU A 284 -22.66 -15.03 1.63
N ARG A 285 -23.28 -15.71 0.67
CA ARG A 285 -23.63 -15.14 -0.63
C ARG A 285 -24.57 -13.95 -0.55
N GLN A 286 -25.61 -14.01 0.27
CA GLN A 286 -26.54 -12.91 0.42
C GLN A 286 -25.85 -11.72 1.08
N GLU A 287 -25.09 -11.95 2.14
CA GLU A 287 -24.32 -10.89 2.80
C GLU A 287 -23.29 -10.25 1.85
N ALA A 288 -22.58 -11.04 1.05
CA ALA A 288 -21.62 -10.55 0.07
C ALA A 288 -22.27 -9.66 -1.00
N ARG A 289 -23.49 -10.01 -1.45
CA ARG A 289 -24.28 -9.18 -2.38
C ARG A 289 -24.68 -7.86 -1.76
N GLU A 290 -25.09 -7.88 -0.50
CA GLU A 290 -25.51 -6.67 0.21
C GLU A 290 -24.33 -5.75 0.56
N ILE A 291 -23.16 -6.32 0.89
CA ILE A 291 -21.91 -5.56 1.09
C ILE A 291 -21.44 -4.95 -0.23
N ALA A 292 -21.40 -5.74 -1.30
CA ALA A 292 -20.96 -5.25 -2.60
C ALA A 292 -21.94 -4.23 -3.17
N ALA A 293 -23.25 -4.48 -3.03
CA ALA A 293 -24.34 -3.66 -3.57
C ALA A 293 -24.04 -3.20 -5.01
N LEU A 294 -23.77 -4.18 -5.87
CA LEU A 294 -23.56 -3.96 -7.30
C LEU A 294 -24.90 -3.78 -8.02
N PRO A 295 -24.93 -3.05 -9.16
CA PRO A 295 -26.06 -3.08 -10.09
C PRO A 295 -26.45 -4.52 -10.44
N GLU A 296 -27.75 -4.78 -10.59
CA GLU A 296 -28.25 -6.14 -10.81
C GLU A 296 -27.60 -6.79 -12.03
N GLU A 297 -27.43 -6.05 -13.12
CA GLU A 297 -26.80 -6.51 -14.36
C GLU A 297 -25.34 -6.95 -14.19
N HIS A 298 -24.68 -6.49 -13.13
CA HIS A 298 -23.28 -6.79 -12.81
C HIS A 298 -23.13 -7.79 -11.64
N LEU A 299 -24.22 -8.30 -11.06
CA LEU A 299 -24.16 -9.37 -10.05
C LEU A 299 -23.39 -10.63 -10.51
N PRO A 300 -23.52 -11.10 -11.78
CA PRO A 300 -22.70 -12.20 -12.29
C PRO A 300 -21.19 -11.96 -12.15
N LEU A 301 -20.73 -10.71 -12.22
CA LEU A 301 -19.32 -10.39 -12.04
C LEU A 301 -18.83 -10.83 -10.66
N LEU A 302 -19.61 -10.58 -9.61
CA LEU A 302 -19.29 -11.00 -8.25
C LEU A 302 -19.54 -12.49 -8.05
N THR A 303 -20.72 -12.99 -8.42
CA THR A 303 -21.15 -14.33 -8.03
C THR A 303 -20.68 -15.44 -8.95
N ILE A 304 -20.13 -15.13 -10.12
CA ILE A 304 -19.73 -16.12 -11.13
C ILE A 304 -18.32 -15.83 -11.66
N CYS A 305 -18.00 -14.58 -11.99
CA CYS A 305 -16.73 -14.27 -12.65
C CYS A 305 -15.54 -14.14 -11.70
N ILE A 306 -15.70 -13.35 -10.64
CA ILE A 306 -14.65 -13.05 -9.66
C ILE A 306 -14.77 -13.98 -8.45
N GLY A 307 -15.99 -14.18 -7.94
CA GLY A 307 -16.33 -15.22 -6.98
C GLY A 307 -16.80 -16.51 -7.67
N THR A 308 -17.48 -17.38 -6.93
CA THR A 308 -18.11 -18.59 -7.48
C THR A 308 -19.56 -18.76 -7.07
N GLU A 309 -20.27 -19.51 -7.92
CA GLU A 309 -21.71 -19.70 -7.79
C GLU A 309 -22.06 -20.71 -6.68
N ALA A 310 -21.13 -21.59 -6.29
CA ALA A 310 -21.33 -22.63 -5.30
C ALA A 310 -20.75 -22.22 -3.94
N GLY A 311 -21.62 -21.88 -2.98
CA GLY A 311 -21.25 -21.58 -1.59
C GLY A 311 -20.99 -20.11 -1.29
N ASP A 312 -20.10 -19.86 -0.33
CA ASP A 312 -19.68 -18.52 0.10
C ASP A 312 -18.86 -17.83 -1.01
N ILE A 313 -19.00 -16.51 -1.13
CA ILE A 313 -18.25 -15.72 -2.09
C ILE A 313 -16.81 -15.56 -1.64
N GLU A 314 -15.91 -16.19 -2.38
CA GLU A 314 -14.46 -16.11 -2.19
C GLU A 314 -13.80 -15.46 -3.41
N ILE A 315 -13.09 -14.35 -3.20
CA ILE A 315 -12.27 -13.70 -4.22
C ILE A 315 -10.84 -14.26 -4.12
N GLU A 316 -10.25 -14.60 -5.27
CA GLU A 316 -8.84 -14.97 -5.35
C GLU A 316 -7.97 -13.85 -4.77
N GLU A 317 -6.97 -14.20 -3.97
CA GLU A 317 -6.28 -13.26 -3.08
C GLU A 317 -5.49 -12.17 -3.82
N ASP A 318 -4.79 -12.50 -4.90
CA ASP A 318 -4.06 -11.51 -5.70
C ASP A 318 -5.03 -10.53 -6.38
N LEU A 319 -6.15 -11.03 -6.92
CA LEU A 319 -7.20 -10.19 -7.47
C LEU A 319 -7.87 -9.33 -6.39
N ARG A 320 -8.17 -9.91 -5.22
CA ARG A 320 -8.77 -9.20 -4.08
C ARG A 320 -7.89 -8.04 -3.64
N GLN A 321 -6.58 -8.25 -3.47
CA GLN A 321 -5.64 -7.17 -3.12
C GLN A 321 -5.56 -6.10 -4.21
N GLN A 322 -5.57 -6.51 -5.49
CA GLN A 322 -5.58 -5.57 -6.61
C GLN A 322 -6.83 -4.69 -6.62
N ILE A 323 -8.00 -5.26 -6.34
CA ILE A 323 -9.27 -4.52 -6.20
C ILE A 323 -9.23 -3.64 -4.95
N ALA A 324 -8.81 -4.16 -3.79
CA ALA A 324 -8.74 -3.39 -2.55
C ALA A 324 -7.86 -2.14 -2.68
N ARG A 325 -6.73 -2.23 -3.41
CA ARG A 325 -5.85 -1.08 -3.70
C ARG A 325 -6.53 0.03 -4.52
N LEU A 326 -7.60 -0.27 -5.26
CA LEU A 326 -8.39 0.75 -5.95
C LEU A 326 -9.12 1.69 -4.99
N ALA A 327 -9.28 1.31 -3.71
CA ALA A 327 -9.78 2.21 -2.68
C ALA A 327 -8.86 3.42 -2.45
N ARG A 328 -7.57 3.31 -2.80
CA ARG A 328 -6.52 4.31 -2.52
C ARG A 328 -6.48 4.72 -1.04
N ASN A 329 -6.56 3.73 -0.16
CA ASN A 329 -6.59 3.90 1.30
C ASN A 329 -7.77 4.73 1.84
N ARG A 330 -8.83 4.97 1.04
CA ARG A 330 -10.06 5.60 1.55
C ARG A 330 -10.72 4.67 2.58
N PRO A 331 -10.89 5.11 3.85
CA PRO A 331 -11.56 4.31 4.86
C PRO A 331 -13.04 4.13 4.51
N ASP A 332 -13.61 3.02 4.97
CA ASP A 332 -15.06 2.76 4.85
C ASP A 332 -15.57 2.17 6.18
N PRO A 333 -15.80 3.02 7.19
CA PRO A 333 -16.26 2.58 8.51
C PRO A 333 -17.53 1.75 8.46
N ALA A 334 -18.49 2.14 7.61
CA ALA A 334 -19.77 1.47 7.48
C ALA A 334 -19.64 0.01 7.04
N ILE A 335 -18.80 -0.25 6.03
CA ILE A 335 -18.56 -1.62 5.55
C ILE A 335 -17.78 -2.44 6.58
N HIS A 336 -16.81 -1.86 7.27
CA HIS A 336 -16.11 -2.55 8.35
C HIS A 336 -17.05 -2.87 9.53
N LEU A 337 -17.94 -1.96 9.93
CA LEU A 337 -18.95 -2.21 10.96
C LEU A 337 -19.92 -3.34 10.55
N ARG A 338 -20.29 -3.39 9.26
CA ARG A 338 -21.13 -4.45 8.70
C ARG A 338 -20.43 -5.80 8.71
N LEU A 339 -19.19 -5.88 8.22
CA LEU A 339 -18.36 -7.09 8.29
C LEU A 339 -18.15 -7.56 9.74
N ALA A 340 -17.91 -6.63 10.67
CA ALA A 340 -17.83 -6.95 12.08
C ALA A 340 -19.13 -7.52 12.65
N ALA A 341 -20.29 -6.99 12.24
CA ALA A 341 -21.59 -7.52 12.63
C ALA A 341 -21.85 -8.92 12.04
N TYR A 342 -21.47 -9.14 10.79
CA TYR A 342 -21.52 -10.45 10.14
C TYR A 342 -20.69 -11.49 10.92
N HIS A 343 -19.42 -11.22 11.17
CA HIS A 343 -18.57 -12.17 11.93
C HIS A 343 -19.01 -12.34 13.38
N GLN A 344 -19.51 -11.27 14.03
CA GLN A 344 -20.11 -11.39 15.37
C GLN A 344 -21.33 -12.34 15.38
N SER A 345 -22.10 -12.40 14.30
CA SER A 345 -23.23 -13.34 14.18
C SER A 345 -22.79 -14.80 14.07
N LEU A 346 -21.53 -15.03 13.65
CA LEU A 346 -20.94 -16.35 13.49
C LEU A 346 -20.18 -16.81 14.75
N ASP A 347 -19.44 -15.92 15.42
CA ASP A 347 -18.66 -16.30 16.61
C ASP A 347 -19.47 -16.29 17.92
N GLY A 348 -20.33 -15.29 18.12
CA GLY A 348 -21.03 -15.03 19.39
C GLY A 348 -20.15 -14.83 20.66
N ALA A 349 -18.83 -14.85 20.56
CA ALA A 349 -17.90 -14.97 21.68
C ALA A 349 -17.35 -13.63 22.18
N PRO A 350 -17.30 -13.38 23.51
CA PRO A 350 -16.77 -12.15 24.10
C PRO A 350 -15.23 -12.10 24.14
N SER A 351 -14.55 -13.25 24.05
CA SER A 351 -13.09 -13.36 24.13
C SER A 351 -12.54 -14.37 23.13
N ALA A 352 -11.26 -14.24 22.79
CA ALA A 352 -10.54 -15.23 21.97
C ALA A 352 -10.59 -16.64 22.59
N ARG A 353 -10.53 -16.74 23.91
CA ARG A 353 -10.53 -18.03 24.63
C ARG A 353 -11.85 -18.78 24.49
N ASP A 354 -12.94 -18.04 24.31
CA ASP A 354 -14.29 -18.58 24.18
C ASP A 354 -14.71 -18.80 22.72
N ALA A 355 -13.91 -18.33 21.75
CA ALA A 355 -14.25 -18.41 20.32
C ALA A 355 -14.27 -19.84 19.77
N GLY A 356 -13.49 -20.76 20.36
CA GLY A 356 -13.46 -22.18 19.97
C GLY A 356 -13.27 -22.37 18.45
N PRO A 357 -14.15 -23.14 17.77
CA PRO A 357 -14.05 -23.37 16.32
C PRO A 357 -14.32 -22.11 15.48
N HIS A 358 -14.90 -21.05 16.07
CA HIS A 358 -15.17 -19.77 15.41
C HIS A 358 -14.05 -18.74 15.63
N MET A 359 -12.84 -19.19 15.98
CA MET A 359 -11.67 -18.33 16.21
C MET A 359 -11.41 -17.35 15.04
N ARG A 360 -11.54 -17.82 13.79
CA ARG A 360 -11.35 -16.96 12.62
C ARG A 360 -12.38 -15.83 12.58
N ASP A 361 -13.66 -16.13 12.84
CA ASP A 361 -14.71 -15.11 12.85
C ASP A 361 -14.51 -14.12 14.00
N TRP A 362 -14.08 -14.58 15.18
CA TRP A 362 -13.71 -13.68 16.28
C TRP A 362 -12.58 -12.71 15.91
N LEU A 363 -11.54 -13.22 15.23
CA LEU A 363 -10.42 -12.39 14.77
C LEU A 363 -10.86 -11.39 13.69
N GLU A 364 -11.69 -11.82 12.73
CA GLU A 364 -12.22 -10.93 11.70
C GLU A 364 -13.14 -9.85 12.28
N LYS A 365 -13.94 -10.18 13.30
CA LYS A 365 -14.71 -9.20 14.05
C LYS A 365 -13.79 -8.14 14.67
N VAL A 366 -12.72 -8.56 15.36
CA VAL A 366 -11.76 -7.65 16.02
C VAL A 366 -11.08 -6.76 14.98
N HIS A 367 -10.60 -7.36 13.88
CA HIS A 367 -9.97 -6.64 12.77
C HIS A 367 -10.90 -5.59 12.16
N ASN A 368 -12.12 -5.98 11.82
CA ASN A 368 -13.08 -5.06 11.20
C ASN A 368 -13.52 -3.95 12.16
N LEU A 369 -13.74 -4.24 13.45
CA LEU A 369 -13.93 -3.17 14.45
C LEU A 369 -12.69 -2.26 14.55
N GLY A 370 -11.48 -2.82 14.44
CA GLY A 370 -10.22 -2.10 14.38
C GLY A 370 -10.12 -1.11 13.21
N ARG A 371 -10.62 -1.51 12.03
CA ARG A 371 -10.59 -0.72 10.78
C ARG A 371 -11.73 0.29 10.65
N ALA A 372 -12.78 0.18 11.46
CA ALA A 372 -13.94 1.06 11.44
C ALA A 372 -13.73 2.45 12.08
N GLY A 373 -12.49 2.86 12.33
CA GLY A 373 -12.17 4.18 12.86
C GLY A 373 -12.70 4.42 14.29
N THR A 374 -13.00 5.68 14.61
CA THR A 374 -13.44 6.09 15.96
C THR A 374 -14.86 5.62 16.28
N GLU A 375 -15.70 5.39 15.27
CA GLU A 375 -17.09 4.90 15.41
C GLU A 375 -17.18 3.55 16.16
N ALA A 376 -16.17 2.69 15.99
CA ALA A 376 -16.13 1.38 16.62
C ALA A 376 -15.44 1.36 17.99
N THR A 377 -15.01 2.51 18.54
CA THR A 377 -14.18 2.56 19.75
C THR A 377 -14.80 1.85 20.95
N GLY A 378 -16.09 2.11 21.23
CA GLY A 378 -16.80 1.45 22.34
C GLY A 378 -16.81 -0.07 22.16
N ARG A 379 -17.36 -0.53 21.03
CA ARG A 379 -17.47 -1.98 20.72
C ARG A 379 -16.13 -2.70 20.70
N TRP A 380 -15.06 -2.04 20.24
CA TRP A 380 -13.72 -2.63 20.21
C TRP A 380 -13.12 -2.71 21.62
N SER A 381 -13.31 -1.67 22.44
CA SER A 381 -12.79 -1.62 23.82
C SER A 381 -13.51 -2.57 24.77
N ASP A 382 -14.75 -2.95 24.46
CA ASP A 382 -15.53 -3.93 25.22
C ASP A 382 -15.04 -5.38 25.03
N LEU A 383 -14.17 -5.64 24.04
CA LEU A 383 -13.60 -6.96 23.79
C LEU A 383 -12.45 -7.26 24.75
N ASP A 384 -12.30 -8.54 25.12
CA ASP A 384 -11.04 -8.99 25.72
C ASP A 384 -9.95 -9.05 24.64
N LEU A 385 -9.00 -8.10 24.70
CA LEU A 385 -7.91 -7.92 23.74
C LEU A 385 -6.56 -8.30 24.37
N PRO A 386 -6.19 -9.59 24.33
CA PRO A 386 -5.07 -10.14 25.10
C PRO A 386 -3.68 -9.98 24.46
N SER A 387 -3.53 -9.35 23.30
CA SER A 387 -2.22 -9.21 22.65
C SER A 387 -2.00 -7.83 22.00
N ARG A 388 -0.74 -7.40 21.96
CA ARG A 388 -0.31 -6.10 21.44
C ARG A 388 -0.52 -5.95 19.93
N GLU A 389 -0.45 -7.03 19.16
CA GLU A 389 -0.66 -7.00 17.70
C GLU A 389 -2.05 -6.48 17.33
N LEU A 390 -3.07 -6.77 18.15
CA LEU A 390 -4.42 -6.25 17.96
C LEU A 390 -4.48 -4.73 18.19
N TYR A 391 -3.75 -4.23 19.18
CA TYR A 391 -3.60 -2.80 19.43
C TYR A 391 -2.83 -2.11 18.30
N TRP A 392 -1.75 -2.73 17.80
CA TRP A 392 -0.98 -2.20 16.68
C TRP A 392 -1.82 -2.10 15.41
N ASP A 393 -2.63 -3.10 15.08
CA ASP A 393 -3.46 -3.07 13.87
C ASP A 393 -4.49 -1.92 13.92
N ARG A 394 -5.21 -1.78 15.05
CA ARG A 394 -6.16 -0.68 15.24
C ARG A 394 -5.47 0.69 15.26
N ALA A 395 -4.41 0.84 16.05
CA ALA A 395 -3.71 2.12 16.19
C ALA A 395 -3.09 2.56 14.85
N ARG A 396 -2.59 1.62 14.06
CA ARG A 396 -2.10 1.88 12.70
C ARG A 396 -3.23 2.33 11.77
N SER A 397 -4.40 1.68 11.80
CA SER A 397 -5.56 2.11 11.00
C SER A 397 -5.97 3.54 11.37
N LEU A 398 -6.11 3.84 12.67
CA LEU A 398 -6.43 5.19 13.14
C LEU A 398 -5.38 6.22 12.67
N SER A 399 -4.10 5.87 12.71
CA SER A 399 -3.00 6.74 12.30
C SER A 399 -2.95 7.00 10.79
N ILE A 400 -3.02 5.94 9.98
CA ILE A 400 -2.71 5.98 8.54
C ILE A 400 -3.96 6.15 7.68
N GLU A 401 -5.07 5.51 8.03
CA GLU A 401 -6.30 5.50 7.22
C GLU A 401 -7.26 6.61 7.65
N HIS A 402 -7.38 6.84 8.97
CA HIS A 402 -8.34 7.80 9.53
C HIS A 402 -7.72 9.13 9.95
N HIS A 403 -6.39 9.22 10.05
CA HIS A 403 -5.66 10.39 10.57
C HIS A 403 -6.12 10.85 11.97
N ALA A 404 -6.68 9.92 12.75
CA ALA A 404 -7.10 10.10 14.13
C ALA A 404 -5.88 9.95 15.06
N PHE A 405 -4.95 10.91 14.96
CA PHE A 405 -3.63 10.84 15.61
C PHE A 405 -3.72 10.83 17.14
N VAL A 406 -4.68 11.55 17.74
CA VAL A 406 -4.87 11.57 19.19
C VAL A 406 -5.30 10.20 19.70
N GLU A 407 -6.25 9.57 19.03
CA GLU A 407 -6.79 8.24 19.35
C GLU A 407 -5.75 7.15 19.09
N ALA A 408 -4.97 7.25 18.00
CA ALA A 408 -3.86 6.35 17.73
C ALA A 408 -2.79 6.44 18.85
N ALA A 409 -2.39 7.64 19.26
CA ALA A 409 -1.46 7.85 20.37
C ALA A 409 -2.01 7.27 21.68
N ALA A 410 -3.31 7.44 21.96
CA ALA A 410 -3.94 6.85 23.14
C ALA A 410 -3.84 5.32 23.16
N LEU A 411 -4.08 4.66 22.01
CA LEU A 411 -3.95 3.20 21.90
C LEU A 411 -2.52 2.70 22.03
N TYR A 412 -1.52 3.39 21.46
CA TYR A 412 -0.11 3.01 21.67
C TYR A 412 0.30 3.18 23.14
N ARG A 413 -0.17 4.23 23.81
CA ARG A 413 0.05 4.42 25.25
C ARG A 413 -0.63 3.32 26.07
N GLU A 414 -1.86 2.94 25.71
CA GLU A 414 -2.56 1.84 26.36
C GLU A 414 -1.85 0.50 26.15
N CYS A 415 -1.38 0.22 24.93
CA CYS A 415 -0.60 -0.95 24.58
C CYS A 415 0.64 -1.06 25.48
N LEU A 416 1.45 0.00 25.57
CA LEU A 416 2.64 0.07 26.42
C LEU A 416 2.33 -0.10 27.92
N ARG A 417 1.15 0.35 28.38
CA ARG A 417 0.71 0.18 29.77
C ARG A 417 0.22 -1.23 30.07
N LYS A 418 -0.43 -1.87 29.09
CA LYS A 418 -1.06 -3.19 29.25
C LYS A 418 -0.06 -4.33 29.09
N PHE A 419 0.95 -4.12 28.25
CA PHE A 419 1.97 -5.12 27.89
C PHE A 419 3.37 -4.65 28.33
N ASP A 420 4.42 -5.30 27.83
CA ASP A 420 5.81 -4.92 28.10
C ASP A 420 6.16 -3.56 27.47
N ASP A 421 6.73 -2.66 28.27
CA ASP A 421 7.15 -1.32 27.86
C ASP A 421 8.45 -1.33 27.03
N ARG A 422 9.10 -2.48 26.86
CA ARG A 422 10.27 -2.67 25.97
C ARG A 422 9.88 -2.83 24.49
N ASP A 423 8.84 -2.12 24.07
CA ASP A 423 8.32 -2.14 22.71
C ASP A 423 8.71 -0.87 21.94
N ALA A 424 9.85 -0.95 21.24
CA ALA A 424 10.33 0.16 20.43
C ALA A 424 9.34 0.59 19.34
N TYR A 425 8.52 -0.34 18.83
CA TYR A 425 7.52 -0.03 17.80
C TYR A 425 6.40 0.85 18.37
N SER A 426 5.82 0.46 19.51
CA SER A 426 4.77 1.26 20.17
C SER A 426 5.30 2.62 20.62
N TRP A 427 6.52 2.70 21.17
CA TRP A 427 7.13 3.99 21.52
C TRP A 427 7.32 4.90 20.31
N HIS A 428 7.81 4.35 19.20
CA HIS A 428 8.01 5.12 17.97
C HIS A 428 6.68 5.70 17.45
N TYR A 429 5.65 4.86 17.35
CA TYR A 429 4.37 5.30 16.83
C TYR A 429 3.56 6.13 17.84
N LEU A 430 3.79 5.99 19.14
CA LEU A 430 3.29 6.95 20.14
C LEU A 430 3.86 8.35 19.84
N GLY A 431 5.19 8.45 19.74
CA GLY A 431 5.87 9.71 19.44
C GLY A 431 5.43 10.32 18.12
N PHE A 432 5.38 9.52 17.05
CA PHE A 432 4.90 9.96 15.74
C PHE A 432 3.47 10.51 15.80
N ASN A 433 2.54 9.80 16.45
CA ASN A 433 1.14 10.24 16.49
C ASN A 433 0.94 11.47 17.39
N LEU A 434 1.65 11.59 18.52
CA LEU A 434 1.62 12.80 19.35
C LEU A 434 2.13 14.02 18.58
N ASP A 435 3.25 13.84 17.90
CA ASP A 435 3.84 14.86 17.06
C ASP A 435 2.88 15.26 15.93
N ARG A 436 2.23 14.31 15.25
CA ARG A 436 1.22 14.59 14.21
C ARG A 436 -0.03 15.27 14.73
N ALA A 437 -0.45 14.96 15.95
CA ALA A 437 -1.55 15.64 16.62
C ALA A 437 -1.23 17.10 16.98
N GLY A 438 0.04 17.54 16.87
CA GLY A 438 0.46 18.91 17.18
C GLY A 438 0.43 19.24 18.68
N ALA A 439 0.31 18.24 19.54
CA ALA A 439 0.17 18.38 20.99
C ALA A 439 1.25 17.60 21.74
N LEU A 440 1.47 17.94 23.02
CA LEU A 440 2.33 17.19 23.95
C LEU A 440 3.76 16.94 23.42
N ARG A 441 4.41 18.00 22.92
CA ARG A 441 5.75 17.95 22.30
C ARG A 441 6.80 17.25 23.17
N GLU A 442 6.78 17.48 24.47
CA GLU A 442 7.71 16.83 25.41
C GLU A 442 7.47 15.31 25.50
N GLU A 443 6.21 14.88 25.50
CA GLU A 443 5.86 13.46 25.50
C GLU A 443 6.21 12.80 24.15
N ALA A 444 6.00 13.53 23.04
CA ALA A 444 6.40 13.06 21.72
C ALA A 444 7.91 12.82 21.64
N GLU A 445 8.72 13.78 22.09
CA GLU A 445 10.18 13.62 22.15
C GLU A 445 10.59 12.48 23.07
N HIS A 446 9.99 12.38 24.26
CA HIS A 446 10.26 11.30 25.20
C HIS A 446 10.02 9.93 24.56
N ALA A 447 8.88 9.76 23.87
CA ALA A 447 8.53 8.52 23.21
C ALA A 447 9.48 8.19 22.06
N LEU A 448 9.87 9.17 21.23
CA LEU A 448 10.85 8.98 20.16
C LEU A 448 12.24 8.60 20.71
N ARG A 449 12.69 9.27 21.78
CA ARG A 449 13.95 8.93 22.46
C ARG A 449 13.91 7.53 23.06
N LYS A 450 12.79 7.11 23.65
CA LYS A 450 12.59 5.73 24.15
C LYS A 450 12.68 4.70 23.03
N ALA A 451 12.10 4.96 21.87
CA ALA A 451 12.22 4.07 20.71
C ALA A 451 13.68 3.90 20.26
N VAL A 452 14.44 4.99 20.23
CA VAL A 452 15.88 4.98 19.92
C VAL A 452 16.67 4.28 21.02
N GLU A 453 16.37 4.49 22.30
CA GLU A 453 17.03 3.80 23.43
C GLU A 453 16.88 2.27 23.29
N LEU A 454 15.68 1.79 22.94
CA LEU A 454 15.39 0.36 22.80
C LEU A 454 15.98 -0.25 21.52
N ARG A 455 16.03 0.49 20.41
CA ARG A 455 16.66 0.06 19.14
C ARG A 455 17.55 1.17 18.56
N PRO A 456 18.77 1.34 19.10
CA PRO A 456 19.61 2.51 18.80
C PRO A 456 20.18 2.53 17.39
N THR A 457 20.22 1.38 16.72
CA THR A 457 20.72 1.24 15.33
C THR A 457 19.59 1.12 14.31
N HIS A 458 18.35 1.49 14.66
CA HIS A 458 17.22 1.44 13.73
C HIS A 458 17.11 2.76 12.94
N PRO A 459 17.35 2.80 11.61
CA PRO A 459 17.39 4.05 10.83
C PRO A 459 16.11 4.88 10.94
N TRP A 460 14.95 4.23 10.87
CA TRP A 460 13.66 4.95 10.91
C TRP A 460 13.41 5.65 12.25
N TYR A 461 13.82 5.06 13.38
CA TYR A 461 13.59 5.65 14.70
C TYR A 461 14.51 6.84 14.92
N ASN A 462 15.78 6.69 14.52
CA ASN A 462 16.76 7.77 14.54
C ASN A 462 16.37 8.91 13.61
N GLY A 463 16.05 8.61 12.35
CA GLY A 463 15.58 9.59 11.37
C GLY A 463 14.36 10.36 11.89
N ARG A 464 13.39 9.68 12.51
CA ARG A 464 12.20 10.33 13.08
C ARG A 464 12.52 11.29 14.23
N LEU A 465 13.43 10.91 15.13
CA LEU A 465 13.86 11.79 16.22
C LEU A 465 14.54 13.05 15.67
N VAL A 466 15.42 12.90 14.67
CA VAL A 466 16.11 14.03 14.04
C VAL A 466 15.11 14.94 13.32
N THR A 467 14.22 14.38 12.48
CA THR A 467 13.18 15.19 11.80
C THR A 467 12.26 15.90 12.79
N PHE A 468 11.92 15.25 13.91
CA PHE A 468 11.13 15.88 14.97
C PHE A 468 11.83 17.13 15.51
N LEU A 469 13.13 17.06 15.81
CA LEU A 469 13.89 18.21 16.33
C LEU A 469 14.00 19.35 15.30
N ILE A 470 14.14 19.01 14.01
CA ILE A 470 14.12 19.98 12.90
C ILE A 470 12.77 20.69 12.84
N ASP A 471 11.67 19.93 12.86
CA ASP A 471 10.31 20.47 12.82
C ASP A 471 9.97 21.36 14.03
N GLN A 472 10.65 21.16 15.17
CA GLN A 472 10.55 22.05 16.34
C GLN A 472 11.47 23.27 16.27
N ALA A 473 12.15 23.50 15.14
CA ALA A 473 13.18 24.53 14.95
C ALA A 473 14.35 24.44 15.96
N ARG A 474 14.59 23.27 16.55
CA ARG A 474 15.69 23.01 17.49
C ARG A 474 16.93 22.54 16.74
N PHE A 475 17.43 23.39 15.84
CA PHE A 475 18.43 23.00 14.84
C PHE A 475 19.74 22.48 15.44
N ARG A 476 20.23 23.09 16.53
CA ARG A 476 21.45 22.62 17.23
C ARG A 476 21.26 21.23 17.83
N ASP A 477 20.08 20.96 18.39
CA ASP A 477 19.78 19.65 18.97
C ASP A 477 19.61 18.60 17.87
N ALA A 478 19.05 19.00 16.72
CA ALA A 478 18.93 18.14 15.54
C ALA A 478 20.30 17.78 14.95
N GLU A 479 21.21 18.75 14.81
CA GLU A 479 22.60 18.53 14.35
C GLU A 479 23.36 17.61 15.32
N ALA A 480 23.24 17.84 16.62
CA ALA A 480 23.85 16.98 17.64
C ALA A 480 23.29 15.55 17.57
N ALA A 481 21.97 15.40 17.48
CA ALA A 481 21.33 14.09 17.34
C ALA A 481 21.74 13.40 16.03
N TRP A 482 21.85 14.14 14.92
CA TRP A 482 22.33 13.61 13.63
C TRP A 482 23.76 13.07 13.75
N ALA A 483 24.66 13.84 14.36
CA ALA A 483 26.04 13.43 14.59
C ALA A 483 26.13 12.17 15.48
N GLU A 484 25.36 12.11 16.58
CA GLU A 484 25.30 10.92 17.45
C GLU A 484 24.79 9.68 16.72
N VAL A 485 23.84 9.86 15.80
CA VAL A 485 23.30 8.78 14.97
C VAL A 485 24.36 8.27 14.01
N LEU A 486 25.04 9.17 13.29
CA LEU A 486 26.11 8.82 12.37
C LEU A 486 27.28 8.14 13.09
N GLU A 487 27.73 8.66 14.24
CA GLU A 487 28.80 8.03 15.03
C GLU A 487 28.46 6.58 15.43
N ARG A 488 27.19 6.33 15.75
CA ARG A 488 26.74 5.00 16.18
C ARG A 488 26.48 4.04 15.02
N MET A 489 25.96 4.53 13.90
CA MET A 489 25.43 3.69 12.82
C MET A 489 26.31 3.67 11.58
N ASP A 490 27.00 4.76 11.29
CA ASP A 490 27.86 4.89 10.14
C ASP A 490 29.09 5.79 10.42
N PRO A 491 29.95 5.46 11.40
CA PRO A 491 31.05 6.33 11.84
C PRO A 491 32.11 6.59 10.77
N ARG A 492 32.10 5.82 9.68
CA ARG A 492 33.02 5.95 8.54
C ARG A 492 32.34 6.43 7.27
N GLY A 493 31.02 6.63 7.30
CA GLY A 493 30.23 6.90 6.10
C GLY A 493 30.27 5.76 5.09
N GLU A 494 30.56 4.52 5.49
CA GLU A 494 30.69 3.35 4.62
C GLU A 494 29.38 2.56 4.53
N ALA A 495 28.57 2.56 5.60
CA ALA A 495 27.35 1.77 5.67
C ALA A 495 26.28 2.27 4.69
N VAL A 496 26.23 3.59 4.46
CA VAL A 496 25.32 4.21 3.48
C VAL A 496 25.61 3.76 2.05
N HIS A 497 26.87 3.48 1.68
CA HIS A 497 27.23 2.95 0.35
C HIS A 497 26.66 1.56 0.08
N GLY A 498 26.57 0.73 1.11
CA GLY A 498 26.05 -0.63 1.01
C GLY A 498 24.53 -0.73 1.15
N SER A 499 23.83 0.36 1.53
CA SER A 499 22.46 0.29 2.02
C SER A 499 21.57 1.42 1.50
N PRO A 500 20.89 1.22 0.35
CA PRO A 500 19.81 2.11 -0.10
C PRO A 500 18.72 2.32 0.94
N TRP A 501 18.53 1.33 1.82
CA TRP A 501 17.59 1.41 2.91
C TRP A 501 18.01 2.43 3.99
N LEU A 502 19.29 2.48 4.37
CA LEU A 502 19.79 3.48 5.32
C LEU A 502 19.63 4.89 4.75
N ALA A 503 20.02 5.10 3.49
CA ALA A 503 19.87 6.38 2.83
C ALA A 503 18.38 6.77 2.68
N GLY A 504 17.51 5.82 2.32
CA GLY A 504 16.09 6.08 2.10
C GLY A 504 15.24 6.29 3.34
N GLN A 505 15.56 5.59 4.43
CA GLN A 505 14.76 5.65 5.65
C GLN A 505 15.30 6.63 6.69
N MET A 506 16.44 7.27 6.42
CA MET A 506 17.05 8.24 7.32
C MET A 506 17.47 9.51 6.59
N HIS A 507 18.50 9.46 5.73
CA HIS A 507 19.05 10.65 5.05
C HIS A 507 17.99 11.39 4.25
N ARG A 508 17.22 10.67 3.41
CA ARG A 508 16.13 11.26 2.61
C ARG A 508 15.17 12.10 3.44
N TRP A 509 14.71 11.56 4.58
CA TRP A 509 13.74 12.25 5.43
C TRP A 509 14.34 13.46 6.14
N VAL A 510 15.60 13.39 6.56
CA VAL A 510 16.31 14.50 7.19
C VAL A 510 16.56 15.63 6.18
N VAL A 511 16.98 15.31 4.95
CA VAL A 511 17.09 16.30 3.85
C VAL A 511 15.75 16.98 3.61
N LYS A 512 14.65 16.22 3.48
CA LYS A 512 13.30 16.79 3.28
C LYS A 512 12.87 17.70 4.44
N ALA A 513 13.17 17.32 5.69
CA ALA A 513 12.85 18.14 6.85
C ALA A 513 13.61 19.48 6.84
N TRP A 514 14.91 19.46 6.52
CA TRP A 514 15.70 20.69 6.38
C TRP A 514 15.19 21.58 5.24
N LEU A 515 14.90 21.00 4.07
CA LEU A 515 14.31 21.75 2.95
C LEU A 515 12.97 22.38 3.32
N GLY A 516 12.10 21.64 4.03
CA GLY A 516 10.82 22.17 4.52
C GLY A 516 10.99 23.37 5.45
N MET A 517 12.04 23.39 6.28
CA MET A 517 12.36 24.52 7.15
C MET A 517 13.12 25.66 6.43
N GLY A 518 13.37 25.54 5.12
CA GLY A 518 14.16 26.51 4.35
C GLY A 518 15.68 26.44 4.61
N GLU A 519 16.14 25.42 5.34
CA GLU A 519 17.52 25.23 5.74
C GLU A 519 18.33 24.49 4.66
N VAL A 520 18.47 25.13 3.50
CA VAL A 520 19.00 24.50 2.27
C VAL A 520 20.45 24.04 2.43
N SER A 521 21.30 24.81 3.11
CA SER A 521 22.70 24.41 3.33
C SER A 521 22.82 23.15 4.18
N ARG A 522 21.98 23.01 5.22
CA ARG A 522 21.94 21.80 6.06
C ARG A 522 21.38 20.60 5.29
N ALA A 523 20.38 20.84 4.45
CA ALA A 523 19.86 19.81 3.55
C ALA A 523 20.94 19.29 2.58
N ARG A 524 21.76 20.20 2.02
CA ARG A 524 22.90 19.87 1.16
C ARG A 524 23.92 18.99 1.89
N GLU A 525 24.33 19.37 3.09
CA GLU A 525 25.30 18.60 3.89
C GLU A 525 24.85 17.15 4.07
N VAL A 526 23.59 16.92 4.47
CA VAL A 526 23.05 15.56 4.66
C VAL A 526 22.85 14.83 3.33
N PHE A 527 22.55 15.54 2.25
CA PHE A 527 22.37 14.94 0.93
C PHE A 527 23.70 14.44 0.36
N ASP A 528 24.80 15.14 0.61
CA ASP A 528 26.13 14.80 0.11
C ASP A 528 26.70 13.50 0.74
N ASP A 529 26.15 13.08 1.90
CA ASP A 529 26.43 11.76 2.47
C ASP A 529 25.85 10.60 1.62
N ILE A 530 24.92 10.88 0.69
CA ILE A 530 24.28 9.87 -0.16
C ILE A 530 25.16 9.61 -1.41
N PRO A 531 25.57 8.35 -1.66
CA PRO A 531 26.44 8.04 -2.79
C PRO A 531 25.84 8.38 -4.17
N GLU A 532 26.65 8.97 -5.06
CA GLU A 532 26.22 9.37 -6.40
C GLU A 532 25.68 8.19 -7.22
N GLU A 533 26.26 7.00 -7.10
CA GLU A 533 25.80 5.81 -7.81
C GLU A 533 24.39 5.41 -7.38
N MET A 534 24.06 5.63 -6.10
CA MET A 534 22.74 5.35 -5.55
C MET A 534 21.74 6.38 -6.04
N VAL A 535 22.08 7.67 -6.01
CA VAL A 535 21.20 8.73 -6.52
C VAL A 535 20.92 8.53 -8.02
N SER A 536 21.93 8.14 -8.80
CA SER A 536 21.77 7.89 -10.23
C SER A 536 20.85 6.70 -10.55
N ARG A 537 20.75 5.70 -9.67
CA ARG A 537 19.94 4.49 -9.89
C ARG A 537 18.48 4.62 -9.44
N GLU A 538 18.25 5.37 -8.36
CA GLU A 538 16.95 5.40 -7.66
C GLU A 538 16.17 6.69 -7.98
N GLU A 539 15.02 6.55 -8.64
CA GLU A 539 14.19 7.69 -9.10
C GLU A 539 13.83 8.68 -7.97
N TRP A 540 13.51 8.19 -6.78
CA TRP A 540 13.12 9.03 -5.65
C TRP A 540 14.30 9.83 -5.06
N PHE A 541 15.55 9.40 -5.25
CA PHE A 541 16.72 10.23 -4.93
C PHE A 541 17.01 11.25 -6.04
N GLN A 542 16.71 10.94 -7.29
CA GLN A 542 16.76 11.92 -8.38
C GLN A 542 15.74 13.04 -8.12
N LYS A 543 14.51 12.69 -7.67
CA LYS A 543 13.51 13.68 -7.23
C LYS A 543 14.03 14.52 -6.07
N LEU A 544 14.64 13.90 -5.05
CA LEU A 544 15.21 14.63 -3.91
C LEU A 544 16.35 15.59 -4.33
N ARG A 545 17.23 15.16 -5.24
CA ARG A 545 18.26 16.02 -5.83
C ARG A 545 17.63 17.22 -6.52
N HIS A 546 16.58 16.99 -7.29
CA HIS A 546 15.86 18.02 -8.00
C HIS A 546 15.24 19.05 -7.03
N GLU A 547 14.56 18.59 -5.98
CA GLU A 547 14.02 19.44 -4.90
C GLU A 547 15.12 20.31 -4.23
N LEU A 548 16.28 19.71 -3.96
CA LEU A 548 17.43 20.41 -3.37
C LEU A 548 18.01 21.47 -4.31
N LEU A 549 18.25 21.11 -5.58
CA LEU A 549 18.80 22.03 -6.58
C LEU A 549 17.85 23.21 -6.86
N ASP A 550 16.54 22.96 -6.88
CA ASP A 550 15.52 24.01 -6.99
C ASP A 550 15.59 24.98 -5.81
N SER A 551 15.69 24.44 -4.58
CA SER A 551 15.82 25.25 -3.37
C SER A 551 17.10 26.06 -3.32
N GLU A 552 18.24 25.49 -3.76
CA GLU A 552 19.52 26.21 -3.88
C GLU A 552 19.47 27.34 -4.90
N GLU A 553 18.80 27.11 -6.03
CA GLU A 553 18.59 28.15 -7.04
C GLU A 553 17.74 29.29 -6.49
N ALA A 554 16.64 28.98 -5.79
CA ALA A 554 15.79 29.98 -5.17
C ALA A 554 16.56 30.81 -4.12
N VAL A 555 17.39 30.17 -3.28
CA VAL A 555 18.25 30.87 -2.31
C VAL A 555 19.28 31.76 -3.00
N ARG A 556 19.92 31.29 -4.08
CA ARG A 556 20.92 32.08 -4.83
C ARG A 556 20.29 33.32 -5.47
N LEU A 557 19.08 33.18 -6.02
CA LEU A 557 18.37 34.27 -6.70
C LEU A 557 17.64 35.20 -5.74
N GLY A 558 17.29 34.72 -4.54
CA GLY A 558 16.41 35.38 -3.59
C GLY A 558 14.92 35.18 -3.87
N GLU A 559 14.55 34.50 -4.97
CA GLU A 559 13.19 34.11 -5.31
C GLU A 559 13.19 32.93 -6.30
N SER A 560 12.16 32.10 -6.25
CA SER A 560 11.89 31.07 -7.26
C SER A 560 11.14 31.67 -8.45
N VAL A 561 11.69 31.55 -9.65
CA VAL A 561 11.09 32.06 -10.89
C VAL A 561 10.66 30.97 -11.86
N TYR A 562 10.92 29.71 -11.52
CA TYR A 562 10.46 28.54 -12.23
C TYR A 562 9.58 27.68 -11.32
N PRO A 563 8.53 27.04 -11.86
CA PRO A 563 7.82 25.99 -11.15
C PRO A 563 8.79 24.93 -10.64
N PRO A 564 8.63 24.43 -9.39
CA PRO A 564 9.52 23.41 -8.83
C PRO A 564 9.64 22.16 -9.72
N GLU A 565 8.61 21.79 -10.48
CA GLU A 565 8.59 20.60 -11.34
C GLU A 565 9.40 20.78 -12.64
N THR A 566 9.80 22.01 -12.97
CA THR A 566 10.54 22.31 -14.19
C THR A 566 11.94 21.70 -14.11
N PRO A 567 12.32 20.75 -15.00
CA PRO A 567 13.61 20.08 -14.95
C PRO A 567 14.78 21.08 -14.98
N MET A 568 15.80 20.87 -14.14
CA MET A 568 16.95 21.78 -14.06
C MET A 568 17.66 21.96 -15.42
N SER A 569 17.66 20.93 -16.26
CA SER A 569 18.26 20.96 -17.61
C SER A 569 17.52 21.85 -18.61
N GLU A 570 16.25 22.15 -18.36
CA GLU A 570 15.41 22.97 -19.26
C GLU A 570 15.43 24.46 -18.88
N ARG A 571 15.96 24.80 -17.69
CA ARG A 571 16.04 26.19 -17.22
C ARG A 571 17.19 26.94 -17.89
N TRP A 572 17.04 28.26 -18.03
CA TRP A 572 18.08 29.23 -18.41
C TRP A 572 18.70 29.14 -19.82
N THR A 573 18.61 27.99 -20.49
CA THR A 573 19.32 27.70 -21.73
C THR A 573 18.56 28.13 -22.98
N HIS A 574 17.24 28.00 -22.96
CA HIS A 574 16.33 28.33 -24.06
C HIS A 574 15.03 28.92 -23.49
N PRO A 575 14.30 29.76 -24.24
CA PRO A 575 12.96 30.13 -23.85
C PRO A 575 12.11 28.87 -23.64
N PRO A 576 11.30 28.78 -22.56
CA PRO A 576 10.43 27.63 -22.34
C PRO A 576 9.53 27.38 -23.55
N ALA A 577 9.19 26.11 -23.84
CA ALA A 577 8.46 25.71 -25.05
C ALA A 577 7.11 26.43 -25.26
N ILE A 578 6.52 27.00 -24.21
CA ILE A 578 5.31 27.82 -24.27
C ILE A 578 5.53 29.18 -24.97
N VAL A 579 6.77 29.66 -25.05
CA VAL A 579 7.15 30.91 -25.71
C VAL A 579 7.53 30.59 -27.15
N SER A 580 6.82 31.19 -28.10
CA SER A 580 7.11 31.02 -29.53
C SER A 580 8.25 31.94 -29.97
N GLU A 581 9.14 31.44 -30.85
CA GLU A 581 10.18 32.25 -31.49
C GLU A 581 9.62 33.43 -32.29
N HIS A 582 8.38 33.30 -32.76
CA HIS A 582 7.65 34.35 -33.43
C HIS A 582 6.26 34.51 -32.81
N ASP A 583 5.82 35.75 -32.64
CA ASP A 583 4.46 36.00 -32.14
C ASP A 583 3.39 35.85 -33.23
N ALA A 584 2.11 36.07 -32.89
CA ALA A 584 0.99 35.94 -33.84
C ALA A 584 1.12 36.85 -35.08
N SER A 585 1.88 37.95 -34.98
CA SER A 585 2.17 38.89 -36.06
C SER A 585 3.50 38.58 -36.77
N ARG A 586 4.12 37.43 -36.46
CA ARG A 586 5.44 36.98 -36.95
C ARG A 586 6.61 37.88 -36.54
N ARG A 587 6.52 38.55 -35.39
CA ARG A 587 7.63 39.33 -34.82
C ARG A 587 8.62 38.40 -34.14
N PRO A 588 9.94 38.52 -34.36
CA PRO A 588 10.93 37.64 -33.75
C PRO A 588 11.11 37.93 -32.26
N LEU A 589 11.35 36.88 -31.47
CA LEU A 589 11.65 36.97 -30.05
C LEU A 589 13.03 37.60 -29.82
N ARG A 590 13.07 38.67 -29.04
CA ARG A 590 14.31 39.39 -28.69
C ARG A 590 14.84 38.97 -27.32
N HIS A 591 13.97 38.98 -26.30
CA HIS A 591 14.33 38.64 -24.92
C HIS A 591 13.22 37.84 -24.24
N TRP A 592 13.59 37.03 -23.24
CA TRP A 592 12.65 36.30 -22.41
C TRP A 592 13.12 36.32 -20.96
N PHE A 593 12.16 36.32 -20.03
CA PHE A 593 12.41 36.42 -18.59
C PHE A 593 11.43 35.49 -17.86
N PRO A 594 11.91 34.41 -17.22
CA PRO A 594 11.06 33.62 -16.33
C PRO A 594 10.74 34.47 -15.10
N GLY A 595 9.54 34.31 -14.56
CA GLY A 595 9.11 35.12 -13.44
C GLY A 595 8.01 34.49 -12.61
N ARG A 596 7.84 35.07 -11.43
CA ARG A 596 6.83 34.70 -10.44
C ARG A 596 6.18 35.94 -9.87
N VAL A 597 4.88 35.86 -9.63
CA VAL A 597 4.16 36.88 -8.88
C VAL A 597 4.40 36.67 -7.39
N VAL A 598 5.02 37.66 -6.73
CA VAL A 598 5.45 37.58 -5.32
C VAL A 598 4.50 38.28 -4.37
N ALA A 599 3.74 39.27 -4.86
CA ALA A 599 2.61 39.87 -4.14
C ALA A 599 1.54 40.31 -5.12
N ALA A 600 0.28 40.25 -4.70
CA ALA A 600 -0.85 40.56 -5.56
C ALA A 600 -2.00 41.17 -4.76
N SER A 601 -2.67 42.17 -5.35
CA SER A 601 -3.85 42.86 -4.84
C SER A 601 -4.76 43.26 -6.01
N GLU A 602 -5.93 43.81 -5.73
CA GLU A 602 -6.85 44.30 -6.77
C GLU A 602 -6.26 45.45 -7.62
N ASP A 603 -5.31 46.21 -7.06
CA ASP A 603 -4.75 47.44 -7.64
C ASP A 603 -3.32 47.29 -8.18
N GLU A 604 -2.53 46.39 -7.59
CA GLU A 604 -1.10 46.21 -7.89
C GLU A 604 -0.69 44.74 -7.85
N VAL A 605 0.17 44.35 -8.82
CA VAL A 605 0.82 43.04 -8.91
C VAL A 605 2.34 43.23 -8.91
N ASN A 606 3.02 42.66 -7.92
CA ASN A 606 4.47 42.67 -7.81
C ASN A 606 5.05 41.37 -8.36
N VAL A 607 5.96 41.52 -9.33
CA VAL A 607 6.59 40.38 -10.01
C VAL A 607 8.09 40.37 -9.82
N ALA A 608 8.64 39.18 -9.66
CA ALA A 608 10.07 38.90 -9.73
C ALA A 608 10.37 38.29 -11.11
N LEU A 609 11.23 38.94 -11.89
CA LEU A 609 11.70 38.47 -13.20
C LEU A 609 13.18 38.12 -13.09
N ALA A 610 13.60 36.96 -13.56
CA ALA A 610 15.03 36.68 -13.65
C ALA A 610 15.57 37.03 -15.04
N VAL A 611 16.78 37.56 -15.10
CA VAL A 611 17.53 37.72 -16.36
C VAL A 611 18.23 36.39 -16.67
N PRO A 612 17.89 35.69 -17.77
CA PRO A 612 18.54 34.43 -18.10
C PRO A 612 20.01 34.64 -18.43
N HIS A 613 20.86 33.80 -17.84
CA HIS A 613 22.29 33.78 -18.13
C HIS A 613 22.84 32.36 -17.97
N ALA A 614 23.83 32.01 -18.79
CA ALA A 614 24.46 30.69 -18.76
C ALA A 614 25.17 30.45 -17.42
N ASP A 615 25.96 31.43 -16.98
CA ASP A 615 26.57 31.47 -15.65
C ASP A 615 25.51 31.74 -14.55
N PRO A 616 25.33 30.84 -13.57
CA PRO A 616 24.43 31.04 -12.45
C PRO A 616 24.68 32.30 -11.61
N ASP A 617 25.93 32.74 -11.48
CA ASP A 617 26.30 33.86 -10.60
C ASP A 617 25.99 35.25 -11.20
N GLU A 618 25.81 35.29 -12.52
CA GLU A 618 25.40 36.46 -13.29
C GLU A 618 23.87 36.62 -13.37
N ARG A 619 23.10 35.61 -12.96
CA ARG A 619 21.63 35.69 -12.94
C ARG A 619 21.19 36.69 -11.87
N ARG A 620 20.23 37.55 -12.21
CA ARG A 620 19.71 38.60 -11.33
C ARG A 620 18.19 38.61 -11.35
N ILE A 621 17.58 38.89 -10.21
CA ILE A 621 16.15 39.19 -10.10
C ILE A 621 15.91 40.68 -10.28
N ILE A 622 14.92 41.00 -11.10
CA ILE A 622 14.35 42.32 -11.30
C ILE A 622 12.95 42.30 -10.71
N ALA A 623 12.76 43.03 -9.60
CA ALA A 623 11.44 43.26 -9.04
C ALA A 623 10.75 44.39 -9.78
N ARG A 624 9.47 44.20 -10.12
CA ARG A 624 8.66 45.22 -10.80
C ARG A 624 7.24 45.22 -10.24
N ALA A 625 6.77 46.41 -9.88
CA ALA A 625 5.36 46.66 -9.60
C ALA A 625 4.63 46.96 -10.92
N LEU A 626 3.51 46.27 -11.15
CA LEU A 626 2.61 46.51 -12.26
C LEU A 626 1.26 46.96 -11.70
N THR A 627 0.70 48.02 -12.27
CA THR A 627 -0.69 48.39 -11.98
C THR A 627 -1.63 47.30 -12.49
N ALA A 628 -2.82 47.19 -11.88
CA ALA A 628 -3.84 46.26 -12.34
C ALA A 628 -4.24 46.48 -13.82
N GLY A 629 -4.15 47.72 -14.31
CA GLY A 629 -4.32 48.04 -15.74
C GLY A 629 -3.26 47.38 -16.61
N GLU A 630 -1.98 47.59 -16.28
CA GLU A 630 -0.84 46.99 -17.01
C GLU A 630 -0.88 45.45 -16.97
N TRP A 631 -1.20 44.85 -15.82
CA TRP A 631 -1.36 43.40 -15.70
C TRP A 631 -2.46 42.86 -16.62
N ARG A 632 -3.63 43.49 -16.61
CA ARG A 632 -4.75 43.08 -17.49
C ARG A 632 -4.40 43.25 -18.97
N THR A 633 -3.63 44.27 -19.33
CA THR A 633 -3.19 44.50 -20.71
C THR A 633 -2.15 43.47 -21.19
N HIS A 634 -1.21 43.06 -20.33
CA HIS A 634 -0.07 42.22 -20.75
C HIS A 634 -0.20 40.73 -20.39
N ALA A 635 -0.81 40.38 -19.27
CA ALA A 635 -0.95 39.00 -18.77
C ALA A 635 -2.33 38.41 -19.07
N GLY A 636 -3.41 39.11 -18.71
CA GLY A 636 -4.80 38.78 -19.08
C GLY A 636 -5.32 37.36 -18.74
N PHE A 637 -4.51 36.49 -18.13
CA PHE A 637 -4.83 35.07 -17.92
C PHE A 637 -5.49 34.80 -16.55
N CYS A 638 -5.40 35.74 -15.60
CA CYS A 638 -6.12 35.73 -14.33
C CYS A 638 -6.34 37.15 -13.81
N PRO A 639 -7.34 37.37 -12.93
CA PRO A 639 -7.49 38.62 -12.20
C PRO A 639 -6.24 38.95 -11.35
N PRO A 640 -5.87 40.24 -11.19
CA PRO A 640 -4.74 40.67 -10.36
C PRO A 640 -4.70 40.00 -8.98
N GLU A 641 -5.82 39.98 -8.27
CA GLU A 641 -5.99 39.44 -6.91
C GLU A 641 -5.78 37.92 -6.81
N GLU A 642 -5.87 37.19 -7.93
CA GLU A 642 -5.64 35.73 -8.00
C GLU A 642 -4.25 35.37 -8.53
N ALA A 643 -3.40 36.38 -8.78
CA ALA A 643 -2.11 36.19 -9.44
C ALA A 643 -1.00 35.70 -8.49
N LEU A 644 -1.16 35.81 -7.17
CA LEU A 644 -0.13 35.44 -6.19
C LEU A 644 0.39 34.01 -6.42
N GLY A 645 1.71 33.85 -6.45
CA GLY A 645 2.36 32.55 -6.61
C GLY A 645 2.34 31.99 -8.04
N ARG A 646 1.69 32.66 -9.00
CA ARG A 646 1.68 32.22 -10.40
C ARG A 646 3.04 32.41 -11.06
N TYR A 647 3.46 31.38 -11.78
CA TYR A 647 4.65 31.41 -12.63
C TYR A 647 4.30 31.84 -14.05
N PHE A 648 5.19 32.59 -14.69
CA PHE A 648 5.00 33.07 -16.04
C PHE A 648 6.35 33.30 -16.75
N VAL A 649 6.30 33.51 -18.05
CA VAL A 649 7.44 33.98 -18.83
C VAL A 649 7.07 35.27 -19.54
N LEU A 650 7.83 36.34 -19.31
CA LEU A 650 7.72 37.58 -20.05
C LEU A 650 8.60 37.49 -21.29
N ALA A 651 8.01 37.68 -22.46
CA ALA A 651 8.70 37.68 -23.74
C ALA A 651 8.61 39.06 -24.38
N ILE A 652 9.74 39.54 -24.91
CA ILE A 652 9.86 40.80 -25.64
C ILE A 652 10.13 40.47 -27.10
N TYR A 653 9.26 40.95 -27.98
CA TYR A 653 9.35 40.77 -29.44
C TYR A 653 9.75 42.08 -30.11
N GLU A 654 10.58 41.99 -31.15
CA GLU A 654 11.04 43.13 -31.94
C GLU A 654 10.03 43.48 -33.04
N GLU A 655 9.67 44.75 -33.18
CA GLU A 655 8.83 45.23 -34.29
C GLU A 655 9.71 45.50 -35.53
N PRO A 656 9.54 44.76 -36.65
CA PRO A 656 10.41 44.91 -37.80
C PRO A 656 10.36 46.32 -38.39
N GLY A 657 11.47 47.07 -38.30
CA GLY A 657 11.58 48.43 -38.85
C GLY A 657 11.13 49.55 -37.91
N SER A 658 10.96 49.26 -36.61
CA SER A 658 10.70 50.24 -35.54
C SER A 658 11.59 49.92 -34.32
N ASP A 659 11.87 50.92 -33.48
CA ASP A 659 12.50 50.71 -32.17
C ASP A 659 11.48 50.30 -31.08
N GLU A 660 10.20 50.10 -31.45
CA GLU A 660 9.15 49.69 -30.53
C GLU A 660 9.24 48.19 -30.18
N GLU A 661 9.06 47.88 -28.88
CA GLU A 661 9.09 46.53 -28.33
C GLU A 661 7.69 46.06 -27.92
N VAL A 662 7.36 44.80 -28.20
CA VAL A 662 6.07 44.23 -27.81
C VAL A 662 6.26 43.18 -26.72
N ILE A 663 5.63 43.45 -25.57
CA ILE A 663 5.68 42.58 -24.39
C ILE A 663 4.48 41.63 -24.41
N ARG A 664 4.75 40.33 -24.21
CA ARG A 664 3.75 39.30 -23.98
C ARG A 664 4.09 38.49 -22.74
N ILE A 665 3.08 38.13 -21.95
CA ILE A 665 3.25 37.26 -20.78
C ILE A 665 2.58 35.91 -21.07
N TYR A 666 3.35 34.83 -20.90
CA TYR A 666 2.91 33.46 -21.08
C TYR A 666 2.74 32.81 -19.71
N PRO A 667 1.52 32.40 -19.31
CA PRO A 667 1.34 31.69 -18.05
C PRO A 667 2.01 30.32 -18.13
N VAL A 668 2.83 30.01 -17.13
CA VAL A 668 3.37 28.66 -16.98
C VAL A 668 2.36 27.89 -16.16
N LYS A 669 1.85 26.79 -16.72
CA LYS A 669 1.03 25.86 -15.95
C LYS A 669 1.92 25.18 -14.91
N HIS A 670 1.90 25.72 -13.71
CA HIS A 670 2.09 24.93 -12.52
C HIS A 670 0.74 24.28 -12.27
N GLU A 671 0.67 22.95 -12.33
CA GLU A 671 -0.34 22.29 -11.52
C GLU A 671 0.02 22.75 -10.11
N GLU A 672 -0.78 23.64 -9.50
CA GLU A 672 -0.78 23.68 -8.04
C GLU A 672 -0.89 22.22 -7.67
N HIS A 673 0.21 21.66 -7.13
CA HIS A 673 0.17 20.37 -6.54
C HIS A 673 -1.02 20.49 -5.60
N ARG A 674 -2.16 19.91 -6.00
CA ARG A 674 -2.99 19.16 -5.07
C ARG A 674 -1.97 18.17 -4.57
N LEU A 675 -1.25 18.60 -3.53
CA LEU A 675 -0.36 17.81 -2.73
C LEU A 675 -1.09 16.48 -2.65
N ASP A 676 -0.45 15.42 -3.13
CA ASP A 676 -1.10 14.13 -2.99
C ASP A 676 -1.45 13.98 -1.50
N GLU A 677 -2.48 13.21 -1.16
CA GLU A 677 -2.87 13.09 0.24
C GLU A 677 -1.67 12.74 1.15
N GLU A 678 -0.64 12.05 0.67
CA GLU A 678 0.63 11.73 1.33
C GLU A 678 1.54 12.95 1.55
N GLU A 679 1.66 13.86 0.59
CA GLU A 679 2.37 15.14 0.72
C GLU A 679 1.56 16.14 1.57
N MET A 680 0.23 16.19 1.46
CA MET A 680 -0.65 16.94 2.37
C MET A 680 -0.61 16.39 3.80
N ARG A 681 -0.50 15.06 3.96
CA ARG A 681 -0.26 14.35 5.23
C ARG A 681 1.12 14.66 5.83
N LEU A 682 2.10 15.07 5.02
CA LEU A 682 3.42 15.49 5.47
C LEU A 682 3.50 16.99 5.74
N LEU A 683 2.86 17.82 4.92
CA LEU A 683 2.96 19.29 4.91
C LEU A 683 1.96 20.02 5.82
N THR A 684 1.00 19.35 6.45
CA THR A 684 0.03 20.01 7.37
C THR A 684 0.67 20.67 8.61
N ARG A 685 2.01 20.64 8.76
CA ARG A 685 2.79 21.45 9.71
C ARG A 685 3.22 22.83 9.20
N TYR A 686 3.19 23.10 7.90
CA TYR A 686 3.90 24.24 7.32
C TYR A 686 3.05 25.49 7.09
N ILE A 687 1.82 25.53 7.60
CA ILE A 687 1.07 26.79 7.72
C ILE A 687 1.14 27.24 9.18
N PRO A 688 2.07 28.14 9.55
CA PRO A 688 1.95 28.82 10.84
C PRO A 688 0.63 29.58 10.87
N ALA A 689 -0.11 29.46 11.98
CA ALA A 689 -1.35 30.18 12.25
C ALA A 689 -1.14 31.71 12.44
N SER A 690 -0.11 32.29 11.81
CA SER A 690 0.25 33.70 11.90
C SER A 690 0.10 34.46 10.57
N LEU A 691 -0.71 33.97 9.64
CA LEU A 691 -1.22 34.78 8.53
C LEU A 691 -2.71 35.05 8.76
N GLY A 692 -2.95 36.00 9.66
CA GLY A 692 -4.17 36.80 9.77
C GLY A 692 -3.80 38.25 9.63
#